data_AF-A0AAW7T9T1-F1
#
_entry.id   AF-A0AAW7T9T1-F1
#
_cell.length_a   1.000
_cell.length_b   1.000
_cell.length_c   1.000
_cell.angle_alpha   90.00
_cell.angle_beta   90.00
_cell.angle_gamma   90.00
#
_symmetry.space_group_name_H-M   'P 1'
#
loop_
_entity.id
_entity.type
_entity.pdbx_description
1 polymer ?
#
loop_
_entity_poly.entity_id
_entity_poly.type
_entity_poly.pdbx_seq_one_letter_code
_entity_poly.pdbx_strand_id
1 'polypeptide(L)'
;MTDKHPPKQPPKKPEPDAKPAYTPLAWSYPFSPSTQGGAAPDTTDPLTYMQVLATAEDGFYPLGASGIWHGGIHFGQKTGEALKQDEGIRAIATGEVVAYRLDKEYPTLTYQDQRHALYSRGFVLIRHTLQLPPAPKKPEPAPAPSNAPTAPASGNNATPPAPAPTKSPAPSGPPPGETLTFFSLYMHTLDWKTYKAMLDETKTNNAAAKASQFTLPPYLEVERSYRALKPNAQGVPKPKPVDPSAAGDDSLPQPDGNDSLPQPVSGVRVRIIPNGKLLGLLPEGTELTVNEADNGGRNGWAKITKIIKGDPVGPIVGQPPDVQLKWGYVFVSELEPIPQSGPVDKVVVLKKPYPVKAGDIVAHIGQYQRYREAKHTPPLPTRPLLHLEVFAGPDLPTFIAKSQLRAKELSEADPNMEKPFLEILAGAKLVTKVREPDYVLQQTGLKLAPVSDSKSRWVKVQPKTVKMPAPQPEPPAPAGTGKKHKPKPAKKPEPIETPIGSPFWIDSGVVLINQLTTAPIKGWKDFPLKVSQADGPAADFRNVFQIVELEKPGPQNFAREDKDASGKAIRWWNVTLGTKDGGTLQGWARERDHPKVTLCSPWDWPGFELVDNSSTTMVDMFKRYLFVAGLAMGEDQDNFKPSADALATSDLIQKLEKAIDTNHDGKVTAAELADAQKMPWLAEAISHIVVKSESEWGGNMGKWEDITPYMKLVPWKWQNEMERIKKLQWWEEVQGIDATILPKEPKPWHFHPIGLIGNFACGDGDCIPLVEAQRIALFISASFENGNPKFDGCADNFDGMGMSFGLIQWNFGMNTLGPVLKKMHDADPQAFEAAFAPGTNYQAIWSAIISGDFAAQKNWAIAQQNSNRDNWQKTFKVIGSNEKFQEIQIKEAAKYHQDILSCLKLLRELRPDLMKSVQLVTYCALYDLCVQQHDLSKASHQIAERVATEKPATQIELLKIAVQERAKTANPKWIFDATSRRMGIIQQKPYPHPPVKGEKPMPRDNINFKLLSGKADKNVCGL
;
A
#
# COMPACT_ATOMS: atom_id res chain seq x y z
N MET A 1 70.25 -18.42 -14.38
CA MET A 1 69.52 -17.85 -13.23
C MET A 1 69.13 -16.42 -13.58
N THR A 2 67.85 -16.12 -13.76
CA THR A 2 67.33 -14.75 -13.92
C THR A 2 65.84 -14.73 -13.54
N ASP A 3 65.55 -14.40 -12.29
CA ASP A 3 64.19 -14.07 -11.84
C ASP A 3 63.95 -12.56 -11.95
N LYS A 4 62.86 -12.15 -12.60
CA LYS A 4 62.27 -10.81 -12.46
C LYS A 4 60.75 -10.90 -12.46
N HIS A 5 60.12 -10.27 -11.48
CA HIS A 5 58.67 -10.30 -11.27
C HIS A 5 57.87 -9.60 -12.38
N PRO A 6 56.63 -10.05 -12.66
CA PRO A 6 55.70 -9.35 -13.55
C PRO A 6 55.00 -8.15 -12.88
N PRO A 7 54.50 -7.16 -13.66
CA PRO A 7 53.96 -5.90 -13.14
C PRO A 7 52.50 -6.01 -12.65
N LYS A 8 52.14 -5.16 -11.68
CA LYS A 8 50.76 -5.01 -11.17
C LYS A 8 49.85 -4.34 -12.21
N GLN A 9 48.66 -4.90 -12.42
CA GLN A 9 47.59 -4.26 -13.21
C GLN A 9 46.93 -3.10 -12.42
N PRO A 10 46.48 -2.03 -13.09
CA PRO A 10 45.69 -0.96 -12.48
C PRO A 10 44.25 -1.42 -12.18
N PRO A 11 43.55 -0.80 -11.20
CA PRO A 11 42.20 -1.20 -10.82
C PRO A 11 41.18 -0.95 -11.94
N LYS A 12 40.27 -1.91 -12.15
CA LYS A 12 39.14 -1.76 -13.09
C LYS A 12 38.20 -0.64 -12.62
N LYS A 13 37.78 0.19 -13.58
CA LYS A 13 36.73 1.21 -13.41
C LYS A 13 35.36 0.50 -13.32
N PRO A 14 34.41 0.96 -12.48
CA PRO A 14 33.08 0.32 -12.40
C PRO A 14 32.31 0.39 -13.72
N GLU A 15 31.62 -0.69 -14.08
CA GLU A 15 30.62 -0.68 -15.16
C GLU A 15 29.29 -0.08 -14.67
N PRO A 16 28.47 0.51 -15.56
CA PRO A 16 27.20 1.13 -15.16
C PRO A 16 26.09 0.08 -15.00
N ASP A 17 25.29 0.22 -13.93
CA ASP A 17 24.24 -0.73 -13.54
C ASP A 17 23.15 -0.95 -14.60
N ALA A 18 22.63 -2.18 -14.64
CA ALA A 18 21.48 -2.56 -15.47
C ALA A 18 20.17 -1.96 -14.93
N LYS A 19 19.33 -1.43 -15.82
CA LYS A 19 18.09 -0.73 -15.45
C LYS A 19 17.05 -1.69 -14.82
N PRO A 20 16.40 -1.31 -13.70
CA PRO A 20 15.36 -2.13 -13.08
C PRO A 20 14.09 -2.22 -13.93
N ALA A 21 13.32 -3.29 -13.74
CA ALA A 21 12.01 -3.48 -14.35
C ALA A 21 10.98 -2.51 -13.76
N TYR A 22 10.07 -2.01 -14.62
CA TYR A 22 9.02 -1.08 -14.20
C TYR A 22 8.04 -1.73 -13.22
N THR A 23 7.75 -1.02 -12.13
CA THR A 23 6.72 -1.37 -11.14
C THR A 23 5.89 -0.10 -10.88
N PRO A 24 4.55 -0.12 -11.02
CA PRO A 24 3.72 1.01 -10.63
C PRO A 24 3.93 1.39 -9.16
N LEU A 25 3.81 2.68 -8.84
CA LEU A 25 3.87 3.13 -7.46
C LEU A 25 2.63 2.65 -6.70
N ALA A 26 2.81 2.04 -5.53
CA ALA A 26 1.71 1.63 -4.65
C ALA A 26 1.18 2.82 -3.83
N TRP A 27 -0.14 2.83 -3.59
CA TRP A 27 -0.87 3.93 -2.92
C TRP A 27 -1.77 3.41 -1.79
N SER A 28 -2.04 4.26 -0.79
CA SER A 28 -2.94 4.00 0.34
C SER A 28 -3.57 5.31 0.82
N TYR A 29 -4.77 5.22 1.39
CA TYR A 29 -5.32 6.32 2.18
C TYR A 29 -4.64 6.40 3.57
N PRO A 30 -4.56 7.60 4.19
CA PRO A 30 -3.82 7.81 5.44
C PRO A 30 -4.47 7.16 6.67
N PHE A 31 -5.77 6.88 6.61
CA PHE A 31 -6.54 6.20 7.66
C PHE A 31 -7.53 5.22 7.02
N SER A 32 -8.04 4.29 7.82
CA SER A 32 -9.10 3.36 7.39
C SER A 32 -10.47 3.84 7.90
N PRO A 33 -11.54 3.76 7.09
CA PRO A 33 -12.90 4.03 7.54
C PRO A 33 -13.38 3.14 8.70
N SER A 34 -14.16 3.73 9.59
CA SER A 34 -14.86 3.07 10.69
C SER A 34 -16.18 2.46 10.21
N THR A 35 -16.52 1.27 10.71
CA THR A 35 -17.79 0.60 10.37
C THR A 35 -18.92 1.06 11.27
N GLN A 36 -19.60 2.15 10.89
CA GLN A 36 -20.86 2.60 11.50
C GLN A 36 -22.02 2.47 10.51
N GLY A 37 -23.22 2.10 10.98
CA GLY A 37 -24.45 2.16 10.18
C GLY A 37 -24.84 0.91 9.36
N GLY A 38 -24.11 -0.21 9.48
CA GLY A 38 -24.55 -1.52 8.95
C GLY A 38 -24.24 -1.79 7.46
N ALA A 39 -23.84 -0.78 6.68
CA ALA A 39 -23.10 -0.96 5.44
C ALA A 39 -21.62 -0.66 5.69
N ALA A 40 -20.71 -1.47 5.14
CA ALA A 40 -19.29 -1.15 5.18
C ALA A 40 -19.02 -0.01 4.19
N PRO A 41 -18.43 1.13 4.61
CA PRO A 41 -18.03 2.20 3.69
C PRO A 41 -17.00 1.68 2.68
N ASP A 42 -17.05 2.18 1.45
CA ASP A 42 -16.12 1.73 0.42
C ASP A 42 -14.74 2.36 0.67
N THR A 43 -13.78 1.51 1.01
CA THR A 43 -12.41 1.93 1.34
C THR A 43 -11.58 2.32 0.12
N THR A 44 -12.09 2.05 -1.09
CA THR A 44 -11.42 2.34 -2.38
C THR A 44 -11.97 3.58 -3.08
N ASP A 45 -13.16 4.05 -2.69
CA ASP A 45 -13.77 5.27 -3.20
C ASP A 45 -13.15 6.54 -2.55
N PRO A 46 -12.57 7.48 -3.32
CA PRO A 46 -12.09 8.77 -2.80
C PRO A 46 -13.18 9.57 -2.09
N LEU A 47 -14.44 9.49 -2.54
CA LEU A 47 -15.56 10.27 -2.02
C LEU A 47 -15.87 9.95 -0.55
N THR A 48 -15.67 8.69 -0.14
CA THR A 48 -15.75 8.26 1.28
C THR A 48 -14.89 9.16 2.17
N TYR A 49 -13.69 9.54 1.72
CA TYR A 49 -12.77 10.37 2.51
C TYR A 49 -13.10 11.86 2.40
N MET A 50 -13.53 12.35 1.23
CA MET A 50 -13.98 13.74 1.06
C MET A 50 -15.17 14.06 1.98
N GLN A 51 -16.16 13.16 2.04
CA GLN A 51 -17.31 13.32 2.93
C GLN A 51 -16.95 13.33 4.41
N VAL A 52 -15.85 12.66 4.81
CA VAL A 52 -15.34 12.78 6.18
C VAL A 52 -14.58 14.09 6.38
N LEU A 53 -13.75 14.54 5.42
CA LEU A 53 -13.04 15.82 5.51
C LEU A 53 -13.99 17.02 5.59
N ALA A 54 -15.18 16.93 5.00
CA ALA A 54 -16.29 17.87 5.19
C ALA A 54 -16.74 18.04 6.67
N THR A 55 -16.37 17.13 7.56
CA THR A 55 -16.64 17.21 9.01
C THR A 55 -15.50 17.84 9.81
N ALA A 56 -14.35 18.12 9.19
CA ALA A 56 -13.20 18.73 9.86
C ALA A 56 -13.55 20.10 10.48
N GLU A 57 -12.84 20.49 11.53
CA GLU A 57 -13.11 21.76 12.22
C GLU A 57 -12.44 22.98 11.59
N ASP A 58 -11.30 22.77 10.92
CA ASP A 58 -10.46 23.77 10.26
C ASP A 58 -9.51 23.04 9.28
N GLY A 59 -8.70 23.80 8.53
CA GLY A 59 -7.64 23.26 7.66
C GLY A 59 -8.13 22.56 6.40
N PHE A 60 -8.87 23.28 5.56
CA PHE A 60 -9.31 22.83 4.24
C PHE A 60 -8.28 23.17 3.17
N TYR A 61 -8.16 22.32 2.14
CA TYR A 61 -7.38 22.62 0.94
C TYR A 61 -8.27 23.35 -0.08
N PRO A 62 -7.81 24.37 -0.81
CA PRO A 62 -6.51 25.06 -0.69
C PRO A 62 -6.57 26.32 0.20
N LEU A 63 -7.68 26.58 0.89
CA LEU A 63 -7.89 27.76 1.74
C LEU A 63 -8.32 27.38 3.16
N GLY A 64 -7.60 27.90 4.15
CA GLY A 64 -7.90 27.69 5.56
C GLY A 64 -9.15 28.44 6.03
N ALA A 65 -9.52 28.24 7.31
CA ALA A 65 -10.70 28.86 7.93
C ALA A 65 -10.72 30.41 7.87
N SER A 66 -9.54 31.04 7.76
CA SER A 66 -9.35 32.49 7.62
C SER A 66 -9.15 32.95 6.17
N GLY A 67 -9.52 32.12 5.17
CA GLY A 67 -9.45 32.44 3.73
C GLY A 67 -8.04 32.65 3.17
N ILE A 68 -7.00 32.37 3.97
CA ILE A 68 -5.59 32.37 3.56
C ILE A 68 -5.23 31.02 2.92
N TRP A 69 -4.13 31.01 2.17
CA TRP A 69 -3.55 29.79 1.61
C TRP A 69 -3.32 28.72 2.69
N HIS A 70 -3.65 27.47 2.37
CA HIS A 70 -3.43 26.30 3.22
C HIS A 70 -3.01 25.11 2.36
N GLY A 71 -1.81 24.58 2.58
CA GLY A 71 -1.16 23.61 1.66
C GLY A 71 -1.70 22.19 1.75
N GLY A 72 -2.30 21.82 2.87
CA GLY A 72 -2.72 20.45 3.17
C GLY A 72 -4.17 20.33 3.62
N ILE A 73 -4.46 19.23 4.31
CA ILE A 73 -5.76 18.90 4.91
C ILE A 73 -5.59 18.50 6.38
N HIS A 74 -6.58 18.83 7.22
CA HIS A 74 -6.58 18.45 8.63
C HIS A 74 -7.39 17.17 8.92
N PHE A 75 -6.85 16.34 9.79
CA PHE A 75 -7.56 15.26 10.47
C PHE A 75 -7.56 15.55 11.97
N GLY A 76 -8.74 15.62 12.58
CA GLY A 76 -8.93 16.02 13.98
C GLY A 76 -9.96 15.16 14.69
N GLN A 77 -10.55 15.67 15.77
CA GLN A 77 -11.49 14.90 16.58
C GLN A 77 -12.71 14.39 15.79
N LYS A 78 -13.37 15.27 15.02
CA LYS A 78 -14.59 14.92 14.26
C LYS A 78 -14.34 13.89 13.15
N THR A 79 -13.26 14.04 12.38
CA THR A 79 -12.90 13.06 11.35
C THR A 79 -12.58 11.70 11.97
N GLY A 80 -12.10 11.67 13.21
CA GLY A 80 -11.86 10.47 14.01
C GLY A 80 -13.12 9.71 14.45
N GLU A 81 -14.32 10.29 14.28
CA GLU A 81 -15.59 9.56 14.49
C GLU A 81 -15.86 8.57 13.34
N ALA A 82 -15.40 8.90 12.12
CA ALA A 82 -15.59 8.13 10.90
C ALA A 82 -14.31 7.45 10.37
N LEU A 83 -13.13 7.84 10.85
CA LEU A 83 -11.82 7.27 10.48
C LEU A 83 -11.10 6.74 11.72
N LYS A 84 -10.44 5.59 11.58
CA LYS A 84 -9.63 4.97 12.64
C LYS A 84 -8.28 5.66 12.85
N GLN A 85 -8.35 6.86 13.41
CA GLN A 85 -7.18 7.71 13.68
C GLN A 85 -6.34 7.23 14.88
N ASP A 86 -6.89 6.36 15.72
CA ASP A 86 -6.23 5.71 16.85
C ASP A 86 -5.31 4.54 16.44
N GLU A 87 -5.52 3.94 15.25
CA GLU A 87 -4.62 2.93 14.66
C GLU A 87 -3.30 3.51 14.10
N GLY A 88 -3.10 4.83 14.20
CA GLY A 88 -1.93 5.53 13.66
C GLY A 88 -2.10 6.02 12.22
N ILE A 89 -1.13 6.83 11.78
CA ILE A 89 -1.13 7.55 10.51
C ILE A 89 -0.38 6.71 9.47
N ARG A 90 -1.02 6.37 8.35
CA ARG A 90 -0.42 5.55 7.29
C ARG A 90 0.30 6.39 6.22
N ALA A 91 1.41 5.86 5.69
CA ALA A 91 2.07 6.42 4.51
C ALA A 91 1.16 6.31 3.27
N ILE A 92 0.96 7.42 2.56
CA ILE A 92 0.03 7.47 1.42
C ILE A 92 0.52 6.76 0.15
N ALA A 93 1.83 6.51 0.05
CA ALA A 93 2.46 5.80 -1.04
C ALA A 93 3.77 5.17 -0.57
N THR A 94 4.28 4.18 -1.30
CA THR A 94 5.63 3.64 -1.07
C THR A 94 6.68 4.75 -1.30
N GLY A 95 7.74 4.77 -0.50
CA GLY A 95 8.73 5.85 -0.52
C GLY A 95 9.81 5.68 0.54
N GLU A 96 10.39 6.79 0.98
CA GLU A 96 11.45 6.83 1.98
C GLU A 96 11.30 8.06 2.91
N VAL A 97 11.32 7.85 4.24
CA VAL A 97 11.40 8.96 5.20
C VAL A 97 12.77 9.60 5.06
N VAL A 98 12.80 10.90 4.81
CA VAL A 98 14.04 11.68 4.60
C VAL A 98 14.34 12.62 5.76
N ALA A 99 13.31 13.14 6.44
CA ALA A 99 13.47 14.02 7.61
C ALA A 99 12.32 13.84 8.60
N TYR A 100 12.58 14.14 9.88
CA TYR A 100 11.57 14.20 10.92
C TYR A 100 11.95 15.20 12.02
N ARG A 101 10.98 15.52 12.88
CA ARG A 101 11.18 16.18 14.19
C ARG A 101 10.29 15.46 15.20
N LEU A 102 10.82 15.18 16.38
CA LEU A 102 10.06 14.60 17.50
C LEU A 102 10.19 15.54 18.70
N ASP A 103 9.08 16.04 19.23
CA ASP A 103 9.09 16.79 20.48
C ASP A 103 9.40 15.84 21.65
N LYS A 104 10.23 16.28 22.60
CA LYS A 104 10.47 15.54 23.85
C LYS A 104 9.22 15.49 24.71
N GLU A 105 8.60 16.65 24.84
CA GLU A 105 7.30 16.93 25.43
C GLU A 105 6.70 18.09 24.62
N TYR A 106 5.39 18.11 24.41
CA TYR A 106 4.75 19.21 23.68
C TYR A 106 5.13 20.59 24.24
N PRO A 107 5.67 21.51 23.42
CA PRO A 107 5.83 22.89 23.84
C PRO A 107 4.47 23.51 24.18
N THR A 108 4.51 24.39 25.19
CA THR A 108 3.38 25.22 25.59
C THR A 108 3.55 26.62 25.02
N LEU A 109 2.51 27.13 24.36
CA LEU A 109 2.37 28.55 24.05
C LEU A 109 1.72 29.24 25.25
N THR A 110 2.38 30.25 25.80
CA THR A 110 1.83 31.09 26.88
C THR A 110 1.37 32.40 26.28
N TYR A 111 0.07 32.62 26.31
CA TYR A 111 -0.58 33.85 25.89
C TYR A 111 -0.37 34.98 26.91
N GLN A 112 -0.44 36.25 26.48
CA GLN A 112 -0.25 37.40 27.37
C GLN A 112 -1.18 37.39 28.60
N ASP A 113 -2.41 36.88 28.46
CA ASP A 113 -3.38 36.71 29.55
C ASP A 113 -3.09 35.52 30.48
N GLN A 114 -1.89 34.93 30.42
CA GLN A 114 -1.46 33.76 31.19
C GLN A 114 -2.35 32.53 30.95
N ARG A 115 -2.84 32.35 29.72
CA ARG A 115 -3.39 31.08 29.25
C ARG A 115 -2.34 30.27 28.51
N HIS A 116 -2.41 28.96 28.64
CA HIS A 116 -1.46 28.01 28.12
C HIS A 116 -2.15 27.07 27.12
N ALA A 117 -1.51 26.81 25.98
CA ALA A 117 -1.97 25.90 24.95
C ALA A 117 -0.83 24.97 24.47
N LEU A 118 -1.07 23.66 24.42
CA LEU A 118 -0.14 22.69 23.86
C LEU A 118 -0.18 22.70 22.33
N TYR A 119 0.98 22.51 21.72
CA TYR A 119 1.07 22.26 20.29
C TYR A 119 2.25 21.33 19.98
N SER A 120 2.13 20.56 18.91
CA SER A 120 3.20 19.74 18.37
C SER A 120 3.93 20.48 17.27
N ARG A 121 5.27 20.49 17.35
CA ARG A 121 6.19 20.82 16.25
C ARG A 121 6.62 19.56 15.50
N GLY A 122 6.31 18.37 16.02
CA GLY A 122 6.73 17.10 15.47
C GLY A 122 6.19 16.88 14.05
N PHE A 123 7.04 16.29 13.19
CA PHE A 123 6.68 16.00 11.79
C PHE A 123 7.42 14.80 11.23
N VAL A 124 6.91 14.26 10.12
CA VAL A 124 7.57 13.28 9.25
C VAL A 124 7.49 13.77 7.82
N LEU A 125 8.62 13.72 7.09
CA LEU A 125 8.69 14.02 5.66
C LEU A 125 9.13 12.76 4.90
N ILE A 126 8.28 12.31 3.97
CA ILE A 126 8.51 11.14 3.11
C ILE A 126 8.71 11.62 1.68
N ARG A 127 9.76 11.13 1.02
CA ARG A 127 10.03 11.31 -0.41
C ARG A 127 9.50 10.11 -1.19
N HIS A 128 8.89 10.38 -2.34
CA HIS A 128 8.30 9.39 -3.24
C HIS A 128 8.79 9.62 -4.67
N THR A 129 8.81 8.55 -5.46
CA THR A 129 9.21 8.58 -6.87
C THR A 129 8.08 8.01 -7.72
N LEU A 130 7.44 8.86 -8.53
CA LEU A 130 6.43 8.42 -9.51
C LEU A 130 7.09 8.25 -10.88
N GLN A 131 7.15 7.03 -11.39
CA GLN A 131 7.77 6.70 -12.68
C GLN A 131 6.72 6.50 -13.77
N LEU A 132 6.93 7.09 -14.95
CA LEU A 132 6.08 6.87 -16.12
C LEU A 132 6.12 5.40 -16.58
N PRO A 133 4.99 4.85 -17.08
CA PRO A 133 4.96 3.52 -17.66
C PRO A 133 5.88 3.44 -18.88
N PRO A 134 6.47 2.25 -19.19
CA PRO A 134 7.43 2.10 -20.26
C PRO A 134 6.85 2.57 -21.61
N ALA A 135 7.68 3.24 -22.41
CA ALA A 135 7.30 3.59 -23.77
C ALA A 135 6.97 2.31 -24.58
N PRO A 136 5.95 2.35 -25.47
CA PRO A 136 5.75 1.29 -26.44
C PRO A 136 7.03 1.02 -27.23
N LYS A 137 7.31 -0.26 -27.51
CA LYS A 137 8.42 -0.62 -28.42
C LYS A 137 8.08 -0.11 -29.82
N LYS A 138 8.78 0.92 -30.29
CA LYS A 138 8.69 1.35 -31.69
C LYS A 138 9.09 0.18 -32.59
N PRO A 139 8.34 -0.12 -33.66
CA PRO A 139 8.81 -1.03 -34.69
C PRO A 139 10.16 -0.54 -35.23
N GLU A 140 11.11 -1.46 -35.44
CA GLU A 140 12.32 -1.10 -36.19
C GLU A 140 11.91 -0.65 -37.60
N PRO A 141 12.53 0.42 -38.15
CA PRO A 141 12.31 0.78 -39.54
C PRO A 141 12.73 -0.39 -40.41
N ALA A 142 11.84 -0.85 -41.30
CA ALA A 142 12.18 -1.89 -42.26
C ALA A 142 13.43 -1.46 -43.06
N PRO A 143 14.42 -2.35 -43.26
CA PRO A 143 15.64 -2.00 -43.98
C PRO A 143 15.29 -1.51 -45.38
N ALA A 144 15.73 -0.29 -45.71
CA ALA A 144 15.45 0.32 -47.00
C ALA A 144 15.99 -0.57 -48.15
N PRO A 145 15.22 -0.77 -49.24
CA PRO A 145 15.66 -1.62 -50.33
C PRO A 145 16.91 -1.04 -50.99
N SER A 146 18.01 -1.79 -50.90
CA SER A 146 19.29 -1.42 -51.49
C SER A 146 19.24 -1.58 -53.01
N ASN A 147 18.88 -0.52 -53.74
CA ASN A 147 19.22 -0.33 -55.16
C ASN A 147 18.94 1.10 -55.64
N ALA A 148 19.97 1.95 -55.65
CA ALA A 148 20.05 3.13 -56.51
C ALA A 148 21.54 3.42 -56.84
N PRO A 149 21.91 3.78 -58.09
CA PRO A 149 23.32 3.85 -58.49
C PRO A 149 24.04 5.11 -57.99
N THR A 150 25.33 4.97 -57.72
CA THR A 150 26.25 6.07 -57.42
C THR A 150 26.52 6.96 -58.63
N ALA A 151 26.41 8.28 -58.47
CA ALA A 151 26.96 9.29 -59.37
C ALA A 151 28.12 10.06 -58.68
N PRO A 152 29.12 10.56 -59.42
CA PRO A 152 30.40 10.97 -58.84
C PRO A 152 30.44 12.40 -58.29
N ALA A 153 31.42 12.65 -57.42
CA ALA A 153 31.61 13.89 -56.67
C ALA A 153 32.26 15.03 -57.47
N SER A 154 32.04 16.27 -57.03
CA SER A 154 32.88 17.44 -57.33
C SER A 154 32.80 18.49 -56.21
N GLY A 155 33.88 19.26 -56.02
CA GLY A 155 33.88 20.49 -55.19
C GLY A 155 34.55 20.41 -53.82
N ASN A 156 35.88 20.60 -53.78
CA ASN A 156 36.64 20.77 -52.54
C ASN A 156 36.35 22.12 -51.87
N ASN A 157 36.37 22.16 -50.53
CA ASN A 157 37.25 23.10 -49.80
C ASN A 157 37.43 22.66 -48.33
N ALA A 158 38.63 22.88 -47.79
CA ALA A 158 39.07 22.28 -46.54
C ALA A 158 39.25 23.31 -45.41
N THR A 159 38.84 22.95 -44.19
CA THR A 159 39.32 23.50 -42.91
C THR A 159 39.00 22.46 -41.82
N PRO A 160 39.85 22.25 -40.80
CA PRO A 160 39.79 21.03 -39.99
C PRO A 160 38.71 21.11 -38.90
N PRO A 161 38.00 20.00 -38.59
CA PRO A 161 37.04 19.99 -37.50
C PRO A 161 37.75 20.07 -36.13
N ALA A 162 37.17 20.87 -35.24
CA ALA A 162 37.60 20.99 -33.84
C ALA A 162 37.54 19.64 -33.10
N PRO A 163 38.33 19.44 -32.02
CA PRO A 163 38.28 18.22 -31.23
C PRO A 163 36.86 17.99 -30.69
N ALA A 164 36.30 16.82 -30.99
CA ALA A 164 34.96 16.45 -30.53
C ALA A 164 34.87 16.49 -29.00
N PRO A 165 33.77 17.01 -28.42
CA PRO A 165 33.61 17.06 -26.98
C PRO A 165 33.64 15.64 -26.42
N THR A 166 34.50 15.42 -25.43
CA THR A 166 34.61 14.15 -24.71
C THR A 166 33.27 13.82 -24.07
N LYS A 167 32.63 12.73 -24.54
CA LYS A 167 31.40 12.21 -23.93
C LYS A 167 31.69 11.83 -22.48
N SER A 168 31.24 12.66 -21.55
CA SER A 168 31.19 12.32 -20.13
C SER A 168 30.29 11.09 -19.92
N PRO A 169 30.54 10.23 -18.92
CA PRO A 169 29.68 9.08 -18.65
C PRO A 169 28.24 9.52 -18.40
N ALA A 170 27.29 8.92 -19.09
CA ALA A 170 25.87 9.20 -18.87
C ALA A 170 25.42 8.64 -17.50
N PRO A 171 24.57 9.37 -16.74
CA PRO A 171 24.07 8.88 -15.45
C PRO A 171 23.15 7.67 -15.63
N SER A 172 23.23 6.72 -14.69
CA SER A 172 22.56 5.41 -14.69
C SER A 172 21.04 5.44 -14.40
N GLY A 173 20.39 6.60 -14.51
CA GLY A 173 18.96 6.78 -14.22
C GLY A 173 18.01 6.44 -15.38
N PRO A 174 16.70 6.48 -15.13
CA PRO A 174 15.71 6.69 -16.19
C PRO A 174 16.00 8.01 -16.93
N PRO A 175 15.61 8.15 -18.21
CA PRO A 175 15.79 9.38 -18.97
C PRO A 175 15.22 10.62 -18.25
N PRO A 176 15.85 11.81 -18.39
CA PRO A 176 15.43 13.02 -17.67
C PRO A 176 13.93 13.34 -17.83
N GLY A 177 13.22 13.39 -16.70
CA GLY A 177 11.79 13.67 -16.62
C GLY A 177 10.85 12.51 -16.99
N GLU A 178 11.31 11.26 -16.96
CA GLU A 178 10.42 10.08 -16.87
C GLU A 178 10.07 9.68 -15.42
N THR A 179 10.59 10.42 -14.44
CA THR A 179 10.27 10.30 -13.01
C THR A 179 9.97 11.68 -12.42
N LEU A 180 8.98 11.73 -11.53
CA LEU A 180 8.66 12.87 -10.67
C LEU A 180 9.05 12.54 -9.23
N THR A 181 9.75 13.45 -8.56
CA THR A 181 9.94 13.40 -7.11
C THR A 181 8.85 14.24 -6.44
N PHE A 182 8.11 13.63 -5.52
CA PHE A 182 7.12 14.32 -4.70
C PHE A 182 7.25 13.90 -3.24
N PHE A 183 6.60 14.62 -2.34
CA PHE A 183 6.72 14.46 -0.90
C PHE A 183 5.35 14.36 -0.25
N SER A 184 5.27 13.60 0.84
CA SER A 184 4.16 13.71 1.81
C SER A 184 4.71 14.13 3.17
N LEU A 185 4.03 15.11 3.77
CA LEU A 185 4.37 15.73 5.04
C LEU A 185 3.26 15.48 6.06
N TYR A 186 3.63 14.94 7.21
CA TYR A 186 2.71 14.63 8.31
C TYR A 186 3.09 15.52 9.50
N MET A 187 2.41 16.66 9.66
CA MET A 187 2.67 17.68 10.69
C MET A 187 1.80 17.48 11.93
N HIS A 188 2.31 17.93 13.08
CA HIS A 188 1.70 17.78 14.40
C HIS A 188 1.63 16.33 14.90
N THR A 189 2.78 15.65 14.98
CA THR A 189 2.87 14.25 15.44
C THR A 189 2.95 14.10 16.97
N LEU A 190 2.76 12.87 17.47
CA LEU A 190 2.81 12.53 18.90
C LEU A 190 4.19 12.79 19.53
N ASP A 191 4.24 13.30 20.77
CA ASP A 191 5.50 13.57 21.49
C ASP A 191 6.11 12.31 22.14
N TRP A 192 7.41 12.38 22.45
CA TRP A 192 8.14 11.29 23.09
C TRP A 192 7.60 10.98 24.49
N LYS A 193 7.19 11.99 25.27
CA LYS A 193 6.62 11.80 26.61
C LYS A 193 5.40 10.89 26.59
N THR A 194 4.48 11.10 25.64
CA THR A 194 3.28 10.26 25.49
C THR A 194 3.63 8.88 24.96
N TYR A 195 4.52 8.76 23.97
CA TYR A 195 5.03 7.44 23.54
C TYR A 195 5.61 6.65 24.72
N LYS A 196 6.45 7.28 25.55
CA LYS A 196 7.08 6.63 26.70
C LYS A 196 6.05 6.18 27.74
N ALA A 197 5.06 7.03 28.07
CA ALA A 197 4.01 6.67 29.02
C ALA A 197 3.23 5.41 28.56
N MET A 198 2.82 5.37 27.29
CA MET A 198 2.12 4.22 26.71
C MET A 198 2.97 2.93 26.70
N LEU A 199 4.27 3.05 26.43
CA LEU A 199 5.20 1.91 26.47
C LEU A 199 5.41 1.38 27.89
N ASP A 200 5.47 2.26 28.90
CA ASP A 200 5.66 1.85 30.30
C ASP A 200 4.35 1.28 30.91
N GLU A 201 3.16 1.77 30.52
CA GLU A 201 1.87 1.14 30.84
C GLU A 201 1.72 -0.26 30.23
N THR A 202 2.21 -0.45 29.00
CA THR A 202 2.14 -1.75 28.31
C THR A 202 2.99 -2.82 29.01
N LYS A 203 4.12 -2.44 29.61
CA LYS A 203 5.00 -3.36 30.36
C LYS A 203 4.43 -3.80 31.71
N THR A 204 3.64 -2.96 32.37
CA THR A 204 3.18 -3.21 33.76
C THR A 204 1.94 -4.10 33.82
N ASN A 205 1.04 -4.02 32.83
CA ASN A 205 -0.29 -4.63 32.91
C ASN A 205 -0.47 -5.99 32.22
N ASN A 206 0.56 -6.50 31.53
CA ASN A 206 0.53 -7.79 30.80
C ASN A 206 -0.69 -7.95 29.84
N ALA A 207 -1.25 -6.82 29.39
CA ALA A 207 -2.55 -6.74 28.73
C ALA A 207 -2.41 -6.85 27.20
N ALA A 208 -2.42 -8.09 26.71
CA ALA A 208 -2.29 -8.43 25.29
C ALA A 208 -3.37 -7.83 24.35
N ALA A 209 -4.36 -7.09 24.86
CA ALA A 209 -5.46 -6.50 24.10
C ALA A 209 -5.25 -5.02 23.70
N LYS A 210 -4.31 -4.27 24.31
CA LYS A 210 -3.99 -2.87 23.93
C LYS A 210 -2.59 -2.69 23.33
N ALA A 211 -1.69 -3.66 23.52
CA ALA A 211 -0.30 -3.59 23.09
C ALA A 211 -0.06 -3.53 21.57
N SER A 212 -1.10 -3.68 20.74
CA SER A 212 -1.01 -3.74 19.28
C SER A 212 -1.33 -2.45 18.53
N GLN A 213 -1.70 -1.36 19.22
CA GLN A 213 -2.11 -0.10 18.56
C GLN A 213 -1.02 0.98 18.49
N PHE A 214 -0.08 1.03 19.45
CA PHE A 214 0.91 2.11 19.53
C PHE A 214 2.35 1.59 19.38
N THR A 215 2.88 1.66 18.17
CA THR A 215 4.28 1.34 17.87
C THR A 215 5.13 2.60 17.72
N LEU A 216 6.33 2.61 18.30
CA LEU A 216 7.33 3.65 18.01
C LEU A 216 7.67 3.62 16.51
N PRO A 217 7.67 4.78 15.81
CA PRO A 217 8.05 4.83 14.41
C PRO A 217 9.49 4.32 14.19
N PRO A 218 9.73 3.39 13.25
CA PRO A 218 10.98 2.63 13.17
C PRO A 218 12.17 3.41 12.59
N TYR A 219 11.94 4.61 12.04
CA TYR A 219 12.96 5.51 11.50
C TYR A 219 13.57 6.45 12.56
N LEU A 220 13.06 6.47 13.80
CA LEU A 220 13.60 7.33 14.86
C LEU A 220 15.03 6.88 15.23
N GLU A 221 15.99 7.81 15.19
CA GLU A 221 17.41 7.54 15.50
C GLU A 221 17.63 7.38 17.02
N VAL A 222 17.16 6.28 17.61
CA VAL A 222 17.28 6.04 19.06
C VAL A 222 18.74 5.92 19.51
N GLU A 223 19.19 6.82 20.39
CA GLU A 223 20.41 6.58 21.17
C GLU A 223 20.13 5.43 22.15
N ARG A 224 20.66 4.24 21.83
CA ARG A 224 20.44 3.04 22.65
C ARG A 224 21.27 3.12 23.91
N SER A 225 20.65 3.64 24.96
CA SER A 225 21.09 3.42 26.33
C SER A 225 20.66 2.05 26.84
N TYR A 226 21.45 1.53 27.76
CA TYR A 226 21.36 0.18 28.28
C TYR A 226 21.52 0.20 29.80
N ARG A 227 20.91 -0.76 30.47
CA ARG A 227 21.08 -1.06 31.90
C ARG A 227 21.82 -2.38 32.05
N ALA A 228 22.86 -2.39 32.86
CA ALA A 228 23.63 -3.60 33.17
C ALA A 228 22.79 -4.58 34.00
N LEU A 229 22.73 -5.84 33.56
CA LEU A 229 22.12 -6.94 34.31
C LEU A 229 23.12 -7.54 35.33
N LYS A 230 22.69 -8.59 36.05
CA LYS A 230 23.51 -9.34 37.02
C LYS A 230 23.96 -10.77 36.61
N PRO A 231 24.45 -11.04 35.38
CA PRO A 231 24.82 -12.40 34.97
C PRO A 231 26.14 -12.91 35.57
N ASN A 232 27.02 -12.04 36.06
CA ASN A 232 28.33 -12.42 36.59
C ASN A 232 28.52 -11.91 38.02
N ALA A 233 29.16 -12.71 38.87
CA ALA A 233 29.70 -12.24 40.16
C ALA A 233 31.16 -11.76 40.01
N GLN A 234 31.54 -10.75 40.80
CA GLN A 234 32.92 -10.30 41.00
C GLN A 234 33.76 -11.40 41.68
N GLY A 235 35.06 -11.46 41.37
CA GLY A 235 35.96 -12.45 41.98
C GLY A 235 36.24 -12.16 43.45
N VAL A 236 36.47 -13.22 44.24
CA VAL A 236 36.93 -13.13 45.64
C VAL A 236 38.45 -13.33 45.68
N PRO A 237 39.22 -12.59 46.50
CA PRO A 237 40.63 -12.85 46.72
C PRO A 237 40.87 -14.30 47.17
N LYS A 238 41.84 -14.98 46.56
CA LYS A 238 42.28 -16.29 47.07
C LYS A 238 43.01 -16.10 48.40
N PRO A 239 42.76 -16.92 49.44
CA PRO A 239 43.56 -16.88 50.66
C PRO A 239 45.03 -17.16 50.33
N LYS A 240 45.95 -16.43 50.97
CA LYS A 240 47.39 -16.69 50.86
C LYS A 240 47.67 -18.11 51.37
N PRO A 241 48.52 -18.90 50.70
CA PRO A 241 49.09 -20.10 51.30
C PRO A 241 49.82 -19.71 52.59
N VAL A 242 49.51 -20.38 53.70
CA VAL A 242 50.27 -20.25 54.95
C VAL A 242 51.55 -21.07 54.78
N ASP A 243 52.70 -20.42 54.94
CA ASP A 243 54.01 -21.07 54.90
C ASP A 243 54.28 -21.77 56.25
N PRO A 244 54.45 -23.11 56.32
CA PRO A 244 54.55 -23.82 57.59
C PRO A 244 55.86 -23.62 58.38
N SER A 245 56.85 -22.88 57.86
CA SER A 245 58.22 -22.83 58.43
C SER A 245 58.57 -21.54 59.19
N ALA A 246 57.60 -20.79 59.70
CA ALA A 246 57.83 -19.62 60.57
C ALA A 246 57.25 -19.84 61.98
N ALA A 247 57.99 -20.57 62.82
CA ALA A 247 57.69 -20.72 64.25
C ALA A 247 58.69 -19.89 65.09
N GLY A 248 58.17 -18.99 65.93
CA GLY A 248 58.94 -18.02 66.73
C GLY A 248 59.22 -16.73 65.94
N ASP A 249 58.76 -15.55 66.34
CA ASP A 249 58.90 -14.97 67.68
C ASP A 249 57.72 -14.03 68.04
N ASP A 250 57.44 -13.88 69.34
CA ASP A 250 56.34 -13.06 69.87
C ASP A 250 56.79 -11.60 70.07
N SER A 251 56.33 -10.66 69.22
CA SER A 251 56.39 -9.20 69.53
C SER A 251 55.57 -8.30 68.59
N LEU A 252 54.63 -7.54 69.19
CA LEU A 252 53.97 -6.32 68.69
C LEU A 252 52.92 -6.49 67.55
N PRO A 253 52.01 -5.51 67.39
CA PRO A 253 50.93 -5.15 68.31
C PRO A 253 49.54 -5.37 67.66
N GLN A 254 48.46 -5.44 68.45
CA GLN A 254 47.10 -5.44 67.88
C GLN A 254 46.78 -4.08 67.22
N PRO A 255 46.34 -4.05 65.94
CA PRO A 255 45.65 -2.91 65.36
C PRO A 255 44.14 -3.07 65.58
N ASP A 256 43.50 -2.08 66.19
CA ASP A 256 42.06 -1.88 66.06
C ASP A 256 41.72 -1.63 64.57
N GLY A 257 40.75 -2.36 64.01
CA GLY A 257 40.37 -2.15 62.61
C GLY A 257 39.45 -3.23 62.04
N ASN A 258 38.15 -2.94 62.02
CA ASN A 258 37.11 -3.79 61.42
C ASN A 258 37.17 -3.75 59.87
N ASP A 259 38.09 -4.50 59.27
CA ASP A 259 38.24 -4.61 57.80
C ASP A 259 37.56 -5.88 57.25
N SER A 260 36.24 -5.94 57.39
CA SER A 260 35.43 -6.91 56.64
C SER A 260 35.44 -6.53 55.14
N LEU A 261 36.12 -7.33 54.30
CA LEU A 261 36.16 -7.11 52.85
C LEU A 261 34.74 -6.89 52.27
N PRO A 262 34.53 -5.92 51.36
CA PRO A 262 33.23 -5.68 50.74
C PRO A 262 32.66 -6.94 50.09
N GLN A 263 31.33 -7.15 50.17
CA GLN A 263 30.75 -8.31 49.52
C GLN A 263 30.87 -8.24 47.99
N PRO A 264 31.02 -9.38 47.29
CA PRO A 264 31.17 -9.40 45.83
C PRO A 264 29.94 -8.84 45.12
N VAL A 265 30.17 -7.87 44.23
CA VAL A 265 29.09 -7.24 43.44
C VAL A 265 28.76 -8.11 42.22
N SER A 266 27.48 -8.16 41.85
CA SER A 266 27.04 -8.80 40.60
C SER A 266 26.84 -7.79 39.49
N GLY A 267 27.16 -8.15 38.24
CA GLY A 267 27.17 -7.22 37.12
C GLY A 267 27.59 -7.80 35.76
N VAL A 268 27.80 -6.89 34.81
CA VAL A 268 28.25 -7.13 33.43
C VAL A 268 29.77 -7.10 33.36
N ARG A 269 30.40 -8.03 32.64
CA ARG A 269 31.87 -8.07 32.50
C ARG A 269 32.35 -7.13 31.39
N VAL A 270 33.31 -6.25 31.72
CA VAL A 270 33.94 -5.34 30.74
C VAL A 270 35.32 -5.84 30.36
N ARG A 271 35.62 -5.93 29.07
CA ARG A 271 36.89 -6.46 28.55
C ARG A 271 37.60 -5.46 27.63
N ILE A 272 38.93 -5.56 27.54
CA ILE A 272 39.73 -4.66 26.67
C ILE A 272 39.41 -4.83 25.18
N ILE A 273 39.09 -6.07 24.80
CA ILE A 273 38.53 -6.50 23.51
C ILE A 273 37.57 -7.66 23.80
N PRO A 274 36.65 -8.01 22.89
CA PRO A 274 35.77 -9.18 23.03
C PRO A 274 36.50 -10.47 23.42
N ASN A 275 36.10 -11.09 24.53
CA ASN A 275 36.76 -12.23 25.20
C ASN A 275 38.23 -12.02 25.64
N GLY A 276 38.77 -10.80 25.60
CA GLY A 276 40.11 -10.46 26.09
C GLY A 276 40.21 -10.29 27.61
N LYS A 277 41.30 -9.64 28.07
CA LYS A 277 41.54 -9.28 29.48
C LYS A 277 40.28 -8.64 30.09
N LEU A 278 39.86 -9.15 31.25
CA LEU A 278 38.81 -8.55 32.08
C LEU A 278 39.35 -7.27 32.72
N LEU A 279 38.70 -6.14 32.46
CA LEU A 279 39.05 -4.81 32.98
C LEU A 279 38.33 -4.51 34.30
N GLY A 280 37.15 -5.11 34.49
CA GLY A 280 36.31 -4.98 35.67
C GLY A 280 34.86 -5.38 35.37
N LEU A 281 33.93 -4.97 36.23
CA LEU A 281 32.50 -5.17 36.05
C LEU A 281 31.74 -3.84 36.13
N LEU A 282 30.62 -3.75 35.41
CA LEU A 282 29.58 -2.75 35.66
C LEU A 282 28.51 -3.40 36.57
N PRO A 283 28.29 -2.91 37.79
CA PRO A 283 27.25 -3.42 38.69
C PRO A 283 25.85 -3.46 38.06
N GLU A 284 24.98 -4.33 38.61
CA GLU A 284 23.56 -4.33 38.25
C GLU A 284 22.93 -2.93 38.39
N GLY A 285 22.19 -2.50 37.37
CA GLY A 285 21.55 -1.19 37.35
C GLY A 285 22.43 -0.04 36.85
N THR A 286 23.73 -0.26 36.56
CA THR A 286 24.57 0.72 35.86
C THR A 286 23.97 1.05 34.49
N GLU A 287 23.84 2.33 34.15
CA GLU A 287 23.30 2.78 32.88
C GLU A 287 24.44 3.29 31.97
N LEU A 288 24.42 2.92 30.69
CA LEU A 288 25.48 3.21 29.72
C LEU A 288 24.96 3.35 28.29
N THR A 289 25.67 4.05 27.41
CA THR A 289 25.55 3.90 25.95
C THR A 289 26.69 3.06 25.39
N VAL A 290 26.42 2.37 24.30
CA VAL A 290 27.41 1.58 23.55
C VAL A 290 27.34 1.89 22.05
N ASN A 291 28.46 1.73 21.37
CA ASN A 291 28.52 1.69 19.91
C ASN A 291 28.41 0.23 19.44
N GLU A 292 27.22 -0.20 19.01
CA GLU A 292 27.01 -1.55 18.45
C GLU A 292 27.75 -1.80 17.13
N ALA A 293 28.16 -0.75 16.41
CA ALA A 293 28.98 -0.88 15.21
C ALA A 293 30.48 -1.08 15.52
N ASP A 294 30.97 -0.59 16.67
CA ASP A 294 32.30 -0.95 17.21
C ASP A 294 32.13 -2.18 18.12
N ASN A 295 32.01 -3.34 17.49
CA ASN A 295 31.83 -4.64 18.14
C ASN A 295 33.16 -5.35 18.44
N GLY A 296 34.31 -4.70 18.21
CA GLY A 296 35.64 -5.28 18.43
C GLY A 296 35.93 -6.54 17.59
N GLY A 297 35.21 -6.73 16.48
CA GLY A 297 35.34 -7.88 15.58
C GLY A 297 34.51 -9.10 15.95
N ARG A 298 33.60 -9.03 16.94
CA ARG A 298 32.72 -10.14 17.37
C ARG A 298 31.29 -9.67 17.61
N ASN A 299 30.30 -10.35 17.04
CA ASN A 299 28.90 -9.97 17.30
C ASN A 299 28.52 -10.26 18.76
N GLY A 300 27.47 -9.61 19.22
CA GLY A 300 27.04 -9.67 20.61
C GLY A 300 27.89 -8.81 21.54
N TRP A 301 29.07 -8.33 21.11
CA TRP A 301 29.84 -7.31 21.84
C TRP A 301 29.54 -5.91 21.29
N ALA A 302 29.63 -4.92 22.17
CA ALA A 302 29.61 -3.51 21.80
C ALA A 302 30.56 -2.73 22.72
N LYS A 303 31.20 -1.70 22.18
CA LYS A 303 32.10 -0.84 22.94
C LYS A 303 31.34 0.20 23.74
N ILE A 304 31.71 0.40 25.00
CA ILE A 304 31.17 1.47 25.83
C ILE A 304 31.55 2.83 25.20
N THR A 305 30.55 3.66 24.94
CA THR A 305 30.75 5.06 24.52
C THR A 305 30.66 6.02 25.70
N LYS A 306 29.77 5.74 26.66
CA LYS A 306 29.61 6.54 27.88
C LYS A 306 28.98 5.70 28.98
N ILE A 307 29.46 5.83 30.21
CA ILE A 307 28.72 5.40 31.40
C ILE A 307 27.91 6.60 31.89
N ILE A 308 26.60 6.41 32.05
CA ILE A 308 25.62 7.46 32.40
C ILE A 308 25.43 7.51 33.91
N LYS A 309 25.34 6.34 34.56
CA LYS A 309 25.02 6.22 35.99
C LYS A 309 25.60 4.93 36.57
N GLY A 310 26.21 5.01 37.74
CA GLY A 310 26.76 3.86 38.47
C GLY A 310 28.24 3.62 38.20
N ASP A 311 28.97 3.21 39.24
CA ASP A 311 30.44 3.16 39.23
C ASP A 311 30.98 1.76 38.89
N PRO A 312 31.98 1.63 38.00
CA PRO A 312 32.63 0.35 37.73
C PRO A 312 33.42 -0.18 38.92
N VAL A 313 33.49 -1.51 39.05
CA VAL A 313 34.29 -2.21 40.07
C VAL A 313 35.40 -3.05 39.44
N GLY A 314 36.49 -3.29 40.16
CA GLY A 314 37.58 -4.14 39.68
C GLY A 314 37.19 -5.61 39.52
N PRO A 315 37.99 -6.42 38.80
CA PRO A 315 37.70 -7.84 38.54
C PRO A 315 37.54 -8.69 39.82
N ILE A 316 38.20 -8.29 40.90
CA ILE A 316 38.23 -8.95 42.21
C ILE A 316 37.87 -7.91 43.27
N VAL A 317 37.16 -8.31 44.34
CA VAL A 317 36.87 -7.48 45.52
C VAL A 317 38.15 -6.83 46.04
N GLY A 318 38.08 -5.52 46.32
CA GLY A 318 39.21 -4.72 46.81
C GLY A 318 40.21 -4.25 45.73
N GLN A 319 40.08 -4.70 44.47
CA GLN A 319 40.87 -4.16 43.37
C GLN A 319 40.17 -2.96 42.70
N PRO A 320 40.90 -1.92 42.31
CA PRO A 320 40.35 -0.85 41.48
C PRO A 320 40.01 -1.36 40.07
N PRO A 321 39.00 -0.78 39.39
CA PRO A 321 38.76 -1.02 37.97
C PRO A 321 39.93 -0.52 37.12
N ASP A 322 40.21 -1.21 36.01
CA ASP A 322 41.21 -0.76 35.04
C ASP A 322 40.76 0.56 34.38
N VAL A 323 41.66 1.54 34.25
CA VAL A 323 41.35 2.88 33.72
C VAL A 323 40.80 2.87 32.30
N GLN A 324 41.04 1.79 31.54
CA GLN A 324 40.52 1.61 30.17
C GLN A 324 39.07 1.09 30.14
N LEU A 325 38.50 0.67 31.27
CA LEU A 325 37.17 0.05 31.36
C LEU A 325 36.07 0.89 30.68
N LYS A 326 36.08 2.21 30.87
CA LYS A 326 35.15 3.18 30.26
C LYS A 326 35.12 3.20 28.72
N TRP A 327 36.08 2.55 28.05
CA TRP A 327 36.12 2.35 26.60
C TRP A 327 36.27 0.87 26.20
N GLY A 328 36.07 -0.04 27.16
CA GLY A 328 36.07 -1.47 26.94
C GLY A 328 34.79 -1.96 26.28
N TYR A 329 34.74 -3.26 26.06
CA TYR A 329 33.64 -3.96 25.40
C TYR A 329 32.80 -4.72 26.44
N VAL A 330 31.49 -4.68 26.26
CA VAL A 330 30.47 -5.39 27.04
C VAL A 330 29.65 -6.31 26.12
N PHE A 331 29.08 -7.37 26.68
CA PHE A 331 28.23 -8.28 25.92
C PHE A 331 26.77 -7.80 25.98
N VAL A 332 26.18 -7.48 24.82
CA VAL A 332 24.89 -6.80 24.67
C VAL A 332 23.72 -7.61 25.22
N SER A 333 23.82 -8.95 25.28
CA SER A 333 22.78 -9.78 25.94
C SER A 333 22.84 -9.77 27.47
N GLU A 334 23.93 -9.25 28.05
CA GLU A 334 24.02 -8.94 29.49
C GLU A 334 23.43 -7.55 29.81
N LEU A 335 22.78 -6.89 28.84
CA LEU A 335 22.21 -5.55 28.96
C LEU A 335 20.69 -5.55 28.69
N GLU A 336 19.94 -4.80 29.48
CA GLU A 336 18.55 -4.45 29.22
C GLU A 336 18.50 -3.11 28.46
N PRO A 337 17.86 -3.03 27.26
CA PRO A 337 17.75 -1.77 26.54
C PRO A 337 16.79 -0.81 27.26
N ILE A 338 17.27 0.40 27.56
CA ILE A 338 16.45 1.49 28.09
C ILE A 338 15.88 2.25 26.89
N PRO A 339 14.54 2.36 26.73
CA PRO A 339 13.96 3.25 25.73
C PRO A 339 14.32 4.71 26.05
N GLN A 340 15.27 5.24 25.30
CA GLN A 340 15.52 6.67 25.20
C GLN A 340 14.99 7.18 23.87
N SER A 341 14.64 8.46 23.86
CA SER A 341 14.31 9.12 22.61
C SER A 341 15.54 9.13 21.71
N GLY A 342 15.30 9.19 20.41
CA GLY A 342 16.33 9.73 19.52
C GLY A 342 16.58 11.21 19.79
N PRO A 343 17.28 11.90 18.87
CA PRO A 343 17.39 13.34 18.90
C PRO A 343 15.99 13.99 18.86
N VAL A 344 15.61 14.59 20.00
CA VAL A 344 14.34 15.30 20.20
C VAL A 344 14.53 16.82 20.14
N ASP A 345 13.41 17.52 19.97
CA ASP A 345 13.28 18.98 19.94
C ASP A 345 14.04 19.71 18.81
N LYS A 346 14.60 18.97 17.86
CA LYS A 346 15.32 19.48 16.67
C LYS A 346 14.94 18.72 15.40
N VAL A 347 15.19 19.33 14.24
CA VAL A 347 15.07 18.67 12.94
C VAL A 347 16.19 17.64 12.76
N VAL A 348 15.83 16.48 12.21
CA VAL A 348 16.75 15.38 11.88
C VAL A 348 16.56 15.04 10.41
N VAL A 349 17.60 15.23 9.60
CA VAL A 349 17.67 14.70 8.23
C VAL A 349 18.43 13.38 8.28
N LEU A 350 17.81 12.31 7.78
CA LEU A 350 18.35 10.96 7.86
C LEU A 350 19.49 10.77 6.83
N LYS A 351 20.71 10.52 7.32
CA LYS A 351 21.89 10.25 6.47
C LYS A 351 21.70 9.07 5.51
N LYS A 352 20.86 8.11 5.91
CA LYS A 352 20.31 7.06 5.05
C LYS A 352 18.79 7.13 5.20
N PRO A 353 18.04 7.55 4.17
CA PRO A 353 16.59 7.54 4.21
C PRO A 353 16.02 6.17 4.57
N TYR A 354 14.88 6.16 5.27
CA TYR A 354 14.25 4.94 5.77
C TYR A 354 13.11 4.50 4.84
N PRO A 355 13.19 3.33 4.17
CA PRO A 355 12.15 2.90 3.23
C PRO A 355 10.83 2.57 3.93
N VAL A 356 9.71 2.97 3.32
CA VAL A 356 8.35 2.76 3.81
C VAL A 356 7.42 2.31 2.68
N LYS A 357 6.45 1.47 3.01
CA LYS A 357 5.43 0.96 2.08
C LYS A 357 4.17 1.81 2.15
N ALA A 358 3.40 1.83 1.07
CA ALA A 358 2.02 2.33 1.12
C ALA A 358 1.23 1.57 2.21
N GLY A 359 0.65 2.30 3.16
CA GLY A 359 -0.11 1.73 4.28
C GLY A 359 0.66 1.51 5.59
N ASP A 360 1.99 1.61 5.60
CA ASP A 360 2.80 1.50 6.82
C ASP A 360 2.49 2.63 7.80
N ILE A 361 2.43 2.34 9.11
CA ILE A 361 2.23 3.36 10.15
C ILE A 361 3.52 4.16 10.32
N VAL A 362 3.47 5.45 10.02
CA VAL A 362 4.62 6.36 10.10
C VAL A 362 4.57 7.30 11.29
N ALA A 363 3.40 7.61 11.84
CA ALA A 363 3.27 8.48 13.01
C ALA A 363 1.97 8.22 13.77
N HIS A 364 1.79 8.90 14.90
CA HIS A 364 0.50 9.02 15.60
C HIS A 364 0.12 10.50 15.69
N ILE A 365 -1.18 10.78 15.73
CA ILE A 365 -1.71 12.16 15.80
C ILE A 365 -1.25 12.85 17.09
N GLY A 366 -0.69 14.05 16.95
CA GLY A 366 -0.26 14.89 18.06
C GLY A 366 -1.33 15.88 18.50
N GLN A 367 -0.90 16.98 19.12
CA GLN A 367 -1.80 18.00 19.66
C GLN A 367 -1.62 19.34 18.97
N TYR A 368 -2.70 20.11 18.81
CA TYR A 368 -2.65 21.50 18.37
C TYR A 368 -3.81 22.30 18.96
N GLN A 369 -3.61 22.93 20.13
CA GLN A 369 -4.63 23.74 20.80
C GLN A 369 -4.62 25.19 20.31
N ARG A 370 -5.78 25.75 19.99
CA ARG A 370 -5.95 27.17 19.68
C ARG A 370 -6.18 27.94 20.99
N TYR A 371 -6.28 29.27 20.91
CA TYR A 371 -6.64 30.09 22.08
C TYR A 371 -7.97 29.67 22.76
N ARG A 372 -8.91 29.08 22.00
CA ARG A 372 -10.20 28.59 22.54
C ARG A 372 -10.01 27.45 23.54
N GLU A 373 -9.04 26.56 23.30
CA GLU A 373 -8.75 25.43 24.18
C GLU A 373 -7.82 25.82 25.35
N ALA A 374 -7.13 26.97 25.28
CA ALA A 374 -6.12 27.42 26.25
C ALA A 374 -6.68 27.66 27.67
N LYS A 375 -5.87 27.35 28.71
CA LYS A 375 -6.26 27.38 30.13
C LYS A 375 -5.24 28.11 31.01
N HIS A 376 -5.69 28.69 32.13
CA HIS A 376 -4.79 29.24 33.16
C HIS A 376 -4.12 28.18 34.04
N THR A 377 -4.60 26.93 33.98
CA THR A 377 -3.96 25.75 34.58
C THR A 377 -2.98 25.12 33.58
N PRO A 378 -2.05 24.26 34.01
CA PRO A 378 -1.27 23.41 33.11
C PRO A 378 -2.18 22.73 32.07
N PRO A 379 -1.91 22.88 30.77
CA PRO A 379 -2.80 22.38 29.73
C PRO A 379 -2.71 20.86 29.59
N LEU A 380 -3.85 20.22 29.34
CA LEU A 380 -3.97 18.78 29.06
C LEU A 380 -4.09 18.55 27.54
N PRO A 381 -3.70 17.39 27.00
CA PRO A 381 -3.86 17.08 25.58
C PRO A 381 -5.34 16.84 25.23
N THR A 382 -6.01 17.87 24.71
CA THR A 382 -7.46 17.85 24.41
C THR A 382 -7.84 18.20 22.97
N ARG A 383 -6.87 18.42 22.08
CA ARG A 383 -7.13 18.74 20.67
C ARG A 383 -6.19 17.93 19.77
N PRO A 384 -6.53 16.67 19.46
CA PRO A 384 -5.79 15.89 18.49
C PRO A 384 -5.92 16.52 17.10
N LEU A 385 -4.79 16.71 16.43
CA LEU A 385 -4.75 17.25 15.07
C LEU A 385 -3.53 16.68 14.31
N LEU A 386 -3.76 16.23 13.08
CA LEU A 386 -2.75 15.98 12.05
C LEU A 386 -3.02 16.97 10.92
N HIS A 387 -1.95 17.57 10.39
CA HIS A 387 -1.98 18.24 9.09
C HIS A 387 -1.22 17.37 8.08
N LEU A 388 -1.85 17.05 6.94
CA LEU A 388 -1.26 16.26 5.85
C LEU A 388 -1.14 17.11 4.59
N GLU A 389 0.09 17.36 4.14
CA GLU A 389 0.42 18.11 2.92
C GLU A 389 1.13 17.19 1.92
N VAL A 390 0.87 17.36 0.62
CA VAL A 390 1.52 16.58 -0.45
C VAL A 390 1.99 17.55 -1.52
N PHE A 391 3.28 17.54 -1.84
CA PHE A 391 3.86 18.54 -2.73
C PHE A 391 4.99 18.01 -3.65
N ALA A 392 5.20 18.65 -4.79
CA ALA A 392 6.24 18.33 -5.75
C ALA A 392 7.09 19.56 -6.15
N GLY A 393 8.26 19.27 -6.73
CA GLY A 393 9.18 20.29 -7.22
C GLY A 393 8.69 21.03 -8.48
N PRO A 394 9.47 22.02 -8.97
CA PRO A 394 9.13 22.81 -10.16
C PRO A 394 9.12 21.99 -11.47
N ASP A 395 9.55 20.73 -11.44
CA ASP A 395 9.53 19.77 -12.54
C ASP A 395 8.12 19.21 -12.85
N LEU A 396 7.16 19.33 -11.94
CA LEU A 396 5.81 18.78 -12.09
C LEU A 396 5.11 19.12 -13.42
N PRO A 397 5.05 20.38 -13.89
CA PRO A 397 4.34 20.69 -15.15
C PRO A 397 4.97 20.01 -16.36
N THR A 398 6.30 19.83 -16.35
CA THR A 398 7.02 19.12 -17.40
C THR A 398 6.77 17.61 -17.33
N PHE A 399 6.64 17.05 -16.13
CA PHE A 399 6.29 15.65 -15.94
C PHE A 399 4.87 15.34 -16.41
N ILE A 400 3.87 16.15 -16.06
CA ILE A 400 2.47 15.96 -16.50
C ILE A 400 2.37 16.00 -18.03
N ALA A 401 3.02 16.95 -18.70
CA ALA A 401 3.03 17.01 -20.17
C ALA A 401 3.64 15.75 -20.81
N LYS A 402 4.71 15.18 -20.22
CA LYS A 402 5.30 13.90 -20.66
C LYS A 402 4.41 12.70 -20.34
N SER A 403 3.73 12.73 -19.19
CA SER A 403 2.76 11.71 -18.77
C SER A 403 1.62 11.58 -19.77
N GLN A 404 1.01 12.70 -20.15
CA GLN A 404 -0.08 12.75 -21.13
C GLN A 404 0.37 12.28 -22.52
N LEU A 405 1.58 12.65 -22.94
CA LEU A 405 2.16 12.13 -24.18
C LEU A 405 2.35 10.60 -24.11
N ARG A 406 2.88 10.07 -23.00
CA ARG A 406 3.07 8.62 -22.79
C ARG A 406 1.73 7.86 -22.74
N ALA A 407 0.71 8.43 -22.12
CA ALA A 407 -0.65 7.87 -22.09
C ALA A 407 -1.26 7.77 -23.49
N LYS A 408 -1.04 8.79 -24.34
CA LYS A 408 -1.40 8.77 -25.75
C LYS A 408 -0.62 7.71 -26.53
N GLU A 409 0.71 7.66 -26.40
CA GLU A 409 1.56 6.62 -27.04
C GLU A 409 1.07 5.20 -26.71
N LEU A 410 0.73 4.94 -25.45
CA LEU A 410 0.19 3.66 -24.99
C LEU A 410 -1.21 3.36 -25.57
N SER A 411 -2.08 4.36 -25.64
CA SER A 411 -3.42 4.23 -26.23
C SER A 411 -3.39 3.97 -27.74
N GLU A 412 -2.39 4.51 -28.44
CA GLU A 412 -2.17 4.27 -29.88
C GLU A 412 -1.55 2.89 -30.13
N ALA A 413 -0.69 2.41 -29.23
CA ALA A 413 -0.07 1.09 -29.30
C ALA A 413 -1.02 -0.06 -28.93
N ASP A 414 -1.95 0.16 -27.99
CA ASP A 414 -3.04 -0.76 -27.66
C ASP A 414 -4.39 -0.03 -27.56
N PRO A 415 -5.15 0.06 -28.68
CA PRO A 415 -6.49 0.66 -28.70
C PRO A 415 -7.55 -0.06 -27.86
N ASN A 416 -7.25 -1.26 -27.33
CA ASN A 416 -8.15 -2.06 -26.51
C ASN A 416 -7.87 -1.95 -25.01
N MET A 417 -6.73 -1.35 -24.62
CA MET A 417 -6.29 -1.10 -23.26
C MET A 417 -7.44 -0.60 -22.39
N GLU A 418 -7.67 -1.25 -21.24
CA GLU A 418 -8.68 -0.79 -20.31
C GLU A 418 -8.25 0.53 -19.66
N LYS A 419 -9.15 1.50 -19.72
CA LYS A 419 -8.98 2.83 -19.16
C LYS A 419 -9.97 2.99 -18.00
N PRO A 420 -9.51 3.26 -16.77
CA PRO A 420 -10.36 3.20 -15.58
C PRO A 420 -11.18 4.47 -15.32
N PHE A 421 -11.00 5.55 -16.08
CA PHE A 421 -11.76 6.78 -15.94
C PHE A 421 -12.64 7.06 -17.16
N LEU A 422 -13.83 7.59 -16.90
CA LEU A 422 -14.70 8.28 -17.87
C LEU A 422 -14.67 9.78 -17.56
N GLU A 423 -14.11 10.56 -18.46
CA GLU A 423 -14.10 12.03 -18.36
C GLU A 423 -15.20 12.63 -19.24
N ILE A 424 -15.94 13.57 -18.67
CA ILE A 424 -17.03 14.32 -19.30
C ILE A 424 -16.70 15.81 -19.19
N LEU A 425 -16.38 16.44 -20.31
CA LEU A 425 -15.97 17.85 -20.33
C LEU A 425 -17.19 18.78 -20.34
N ALA A 426 -17.01 20.00 -19.80
CA ALA A 426 -18.03 21.03 -19.82
C ALA A 426 -18.56 21.29 -21.25
N GLY A 427 -19.88 21.33 -21.37
CA GLY A 427 -20.63 21.42 -22.63
C GLY A 427 -20.87 20.08 -23.33
N ALA A 428 -20.54 18.92 -22.74
CA ALA A 428 -21.01 17.62 -23.21
C ALA A 428 -22.52 17.50 -23.01
N LYS A 429 -23.24 16.86 -23.95
CA LYS A 429 -24.68 16.58 -23.80
C LYS A 429 -24.91 15.11 -23.53
N LEU A 430 -25.80 14.77 -22.60
CA LEU A 430 -26.16 13.39 -22.29
C LEU A 430 -27.41 12.95 -23.06
N VAL A 431 -27.55 11.65 -23.32
CA VAL A 431 -28.80 11.08 -23.82
C VAL A 431 -29.76 10.93 -22.63
N THR A 432 -30.70 11.86 -22.51
CA THR A 432 -31.64 11.94 -21.36
C THR A 432 -32.96 11.19 -21.61
N LYS A 433 -33.33 10.99 -22.88
CA LYS A 433 -34.56 10.31 -23.29
C LYS A 433 -34.22 8.95 -23.91
N VAL A 434 -34.75 7.88 -23.32
CA VAL A 434 -34.74 6.55 -23.94
C VAL A 434 -35.84 6.50 -25.00
N ARG A 435 -35.57 5.88 -26.16
CA ARG A 435 -36.57 5.68 -27.21
C ARG A 435 -37.71 4.79 -26.71
N GLU A 436 -38.96 5.07 -27.09
CA GLU A 436 -40.10 4.16 -26.82
C GLU A 436 -39.94 2.80 -27.53
N PRO A 437 -40.42 1.68 -26.94
CA PRO A 437 -40.40 0.35 -27.57
C PRO A 437 -41.06 0.32 -28.96
N ASP A 438 -40.33 -0.14 -29.98
CA ASP A 438 -40.77 -0.22 -31.38
C ASP A 438 -41.11 -1.64 -31.86
N TYR A 439 -41.14 -2.60 -30.94
CA TYR A 439 -41.45 -4.00 -31.18
C TYR A 439 -42.33 -4.59 -30.07
N VAL A 440 -43.22 -5.53 -30.45
CA VAL A 440 -44.05 -6.29 -29.52
C VAL A 440 -44.07 -7.77 -29.92
N LEU A 441 -43.52 -8.63 -29.06
CA LEU A 441 -43.65 -10.07 -29.17
C LEU A 441 -45.05 -10.48 -28.68
N GLN A 442 -45.96 -10.71 -29.62
CA GLN A 442 -47.35 -11.11 -29.30
C GLN A 442 -47.47 -12.55 -28.79
N GLN A 443 -46.54 -13.44 -29.15
CA GLN A 443 -46.60 -14.85 -28.82
C GLN A 443 -46.15 -15.12 -27.38
N THR A 444 -47.04 -15.73 -26.58
CA THR A 444 -46.77 -16.21 -25.23
C THR A 444 -46.26 -17.66 -25.22
N GLY A 445 -45.75 -18.13 -24.08
CA GLY A 445 -45.18 -19.47 -23.91
C GLY A 445 -43.77 -19.64 -24.48
N LEU A 446 -43.06 -18.54 -24.79
CA LEU A 446 -41.71 -18.56 -25.36
C LEU A 446 -40.66 -18.28 -24.29
N LYS A 447 -39.55 -19.02 -24.29
CA LYS A 447 -38.40 -18.74 -23.44
C LYS A 447 -37.57 -17.60 -24.02
N LEU A 448 -37.32 -16.54 -23.27
CA LEU A 448 -36.45 -15.44 -23.70
C LEU A 448 -34.99 -15.72 -23.30
N ALA A 449 -34.23 -16.36 -24.20
CA ALA A 449 -32.82 -16.67 -23.95
C ALA A 449 -31.93 -15.44 -24.24
N PRO A 450 -31.08 -14.98 -23.31
CA PRO A 450 -30.19 -13.85 -23.57
C PRO A 450 -29.13 -14.20 -24.62
N VAL A 451 -28.87 -13.27 -25.54
CA VAL A 451 -27.81 -13.33 -26.56
C VAL A 451 -26.83 -12.15 -26.47
N SER A 452 -27.13 -11.11 -25.69
CA SER A 452 -26.15 -10.14 -25.17
C SER A 452 -25.96 -10.30 -23.66
N ASP A 453 -25.21 -9.39 -23.03
CA ASP A 453 -24.93 -9.45 -21.60
C ASP A 453 -26.21 -9.30 -20.74
N SER A 454 -26.57 -10.38 -20.04
CA SER A 454 -27.68 -10.43 -19.09
C SER A 454 -27.59 -9.47 -17.89
N LYS A 455 -26.43 -8.85 -17.64
CA LYS A 455 -26.22 -7.83 -16.59
C LYS A 455 -26.39 -6.39 -17.10
N SER A 456 -26.73 -6.21 -18.37
CA SER A 456 -26.97 -4.90 -18.98
C SER A 456 -28.37 -4.37 -18.69
N ARG A 457 -28.57 -3.04 -18.66
CA ARG A 457 -29.92 -2.44 -18.54
C ARG A 457 -30.89 -2.98 -19.57
N TRP A 458 -30.44 -3.09 -20.82
CA TRP A 458 -31.21 -3.67 -21.91
C TRP A 458 -30.50 -4.94 -22.38
N VAL A 459 -31.25 -6.02 -22.49
CA VAL A 459 -30.71 -7.34 -22.83
C VAL A 459 -31.32 -7.77 -24.15
N LYS A 460 -30.48 -8.12 -25.12
CA LYS A 460 -30.89 -8.71 -26.39
C LYS A 460 -31.24 -10.16 -26.15
N VAL A 461 -32.47 -10.55 -26.48
CA VAL A 461 -33.01 -11.90 -26.26
C VAL A 461 -33.44 -12.54 -27.55
N GLN A 462 -33.18 -13.84 -27.67
CA GLN A 462 -33.73 -14.72 -28.69
C GLN A 462 -34.94 -15.47 -28.08
N PRO A 463 -36.17 -15.25 -28.57
CA PRO A 463 -37.29 -16.10 -28.23
C PRO A 463 -37.07 -17.52 -28.72
N LYS A 464 -37.41 -18.51 -27.89
CA LYS A 464 -37.36 -19.93 -28.24
C LYS A 464 -38.63 -20.65 -27.80
N THR A 465 -39.08 -21.61 -28.60
CA THR A 465 -40.03 -22.64 -28.12
C THR A 465 -39.28 -23.70 -27.32
N VAL A 466 -39.95 -24.30 -26.34
CA VAL A 466 -39.41 -25.39 -25.52
C VAL A 466 -40.29 -26.61 -25.71
N LYS A 467 -39.74 -27.69 -26.28
CA LYS A 467 -40.43 -28.98 -26.45
C LYS A 467 -39.77 -30.06 -25.60
N MET A 468 -40.56 -30.83 -24.85
CA MET A 468 -40.08 -32.03 -24.19
C MET A 468 -40.16 -33.24 -25.14
N PRO A 469 -39.07 -33.99 -25.36
CA PRO A 469 -39.13 -35.27 -26.08
C PRO A 469 -40.04 -36.27 -25.36
N ALA A 470 -40.82 -37.04 -26.13
CA ALA A 470 -41.58 -38.17 -25.60
C ALA A 470 -40.63 -39.30 -25.13
N PRO A 471 -40.98 -40.06 -24.07
CA PRO A 471 -40.17 -41.18 -23.63
C PRO A 471 -40.10 -42.27 -24.71
N GLN A 472 -38.89 -42.70 -25.07
CA GLN A 472 -38.73 -43.84 -25.97
C GLN A 472 -39.10 -45.16 -25.24
N PRO A 473 -39.88 -46.06 -25.86
CA PRO A 473 -40.10 -47.41 -25.35
C PRO A 473 -38.81 -48.24 -25.47
N GLU A 474 -38.51 -49.05 -24.45
CA GLU A 474 -37.35 -49.95 -24.45
C GLU A 474 -37.52 -51.12 -25.45
N PRO A 475 -36.47 -51.53 -26.17
CA PRO A 475 -36.51 -52.71 -27.01
C PRO A 475 -36.52 -54.00 -26.16
N PRO A 476 -37.23 -55.07 -26.57
CA PRO A 476 -37.34 -56.31 -25.80
C PRO A 476 -36.00 -57.04 -25.70
N ALA A 477 -35.66 -57.51 -24.50
CA ALA A 477 -34.39 -58.18 -24.23
C ALA A 477 -34.38 -59.65 -24.72
N PRO A 478 -33.31 -60.13 -25.38
CA PRO A 478 -33.17 -61.52 -25.77
C PRO A 478 -32.85 -62.41 -24.55
N ALA A 479 -33.42 -63.61 -24.50
CA ALA A 479 -33.18 -64.57 -23.44
C ALA A 479 -31.80 -65.24 -23.57
N GLY A 480 -30.92 -65.02 -22.60
CA GLY A 480 -29.56 -65.60 -22.57
C GLY A 480 -28.93 -65.52 -21.17
N THR A 481 -28.20 -66.56 -20.77
CA THR A 481 -27.78 -66.79 -19.39
C THR A 481 -26.49 -66.06 -18.98
N GLY A 482 -26.51 -65.35 -17.84
CA GLY A 482 -25.30 -65.16 -17.00
C GLY A 482 -24.95 -63.73 -16.59
N LYS A 483 -24.76 -63.54 -15.27
CA LYS A 483 -24.25 -62.34 -14.53
C LYS A 483 -25.20 -61.12 -14.43
N LYS A 484 -25.64 -60.83 -13.20
CA LYS A 484 -26.38 -59.61 -12.83
C LYS A 484 -25.53 -58.36 -13.02
N HIS A 485 -25.86 -57.51 -13.99
CA HIS A 485 -25.45 -56.10 -14.03
C HIS A 485 -26.54 -55.22 -13.41
N LYS A 486 -26.17 -54.14 -12.71
CA LYS A 486 -27.13 -53.09 -12.31
C LYS A 486 -27.53 -52.28 -13.55
N PRO A 487 -28.82 -51.94 -13.75
CA PRO A 487 -29.24 -51.11 -14.87
C PRO A 487 -28.70 -49.69 -14.75
N LYS A 488 -28.30 -49.09 -15.88
CA LYS A 488 -27.97 -47.65 -15.96
C LYS A 488 -29.27 -46.83 -15.80
N PRO A 489 -29.24 -45.66 -15.12
CA PRO A 489 -30.40 -44.77 -15.12
C PRO A 489 -30.67 -44.27 -16.54
N ALA A 490 -31.93 -44.31 -16.97
CA ALA A 490 -32.34 -43.67 -18.22
C ALA A 490 -32.05 -42.16 -18.15
N LYS A 491 -31.43 -41.59 -19.20
CA LYS A 491 -31.28 -40.14 -19.30
C LYS A 491 -32.68 -39.50 -19.32
N LYS A 492 -32.94 -38.55 -18.43
CA LYS A 492 -34.12 -37.69 -18.57
C LYS A 492 -34.02 -36.95 -19.92
N PRO A 493 -35.09 -36.88 -20.72
CA PRO A 493 -35.05 -36.18 -22.00
C PRO A 493 -34.82 -34.68 -21.76
N GLU A 494 -33.77 -34.13 -22.37
CA GLU A 494 -33.45 -32.71 -22.29
C GLU A 494 -34.47 -31.90 -23.12
N PRO A 495 -34.89 -30.71 -22.66
CA PRO A 495 -35.81 -29.86 -23.43
C PRO A 495 -35.14 -29.39 -24.72
N ILE A 496 -35.80 -29.63 -25.86
CA ILE A 496 -35.36 -29.11 -27.15
C ILE A 496 -35.82 -27.64 -27.24
N GLU A 497 -34.85 -26.73 -27.31
CA GLU A 497 -35.11 -25.30 -27.51
C GLU A 497 -34.93 -24.91 -28.98
N THR A 498 -35.98 -24.40 -29.63
CA THR A 498 -35.91 -23.96 -31.04
C THR A 498 -36.15 -22.45 -31.15
N PRO A 499 -35.19 -21.66 -31.68
CA PRO A 499 -35.37 -20.22 -31.91
C PRO A 499 -36.59 -19.89 -32.78
N ILE A 500 -37.31 -18.82 -32.42
CA ILE A 500 -38.40 -18.23 -33.20
C ILE A 500 -38.18 -16.72 -33.30
N GLY A 501 -38.32 -16.20 -34.53
CA GLY A 501 -38.18 -14.77 -34.83
C GLY A 501 -36.76 -14.25 -34.70
N SER A 502 -36.57 -12.97 -35.01
CA SER A 502 -35.30 -12.26 -34.82
C SER A 502 -35.08 -11.94 -33.34
N PRO A 503 -33.81 -11.88 -32.86
CA PRO A 503 -33.50 -11.31 -31.56
C PRO A 503 -33.95 -9.85 -31.47
N PHE A 504 -34.36 -9.43 -30.27
CA PHE A 504 -34.72 -8.04 -29.97
C PHE A 504 -34.31 -7.68 -28.54
N TRP A 505 -34.20 -6.39 -28.24
CA TRP A 505 -33.82 -5.88 -26.92
C TRP A 505 -35.05 -5.77 -26.01
N ILE A 506 -34.91 -6.17 -24.75
CA ILE A 506 -35.86 -5.93 -23.67
C ILE A 506 -35.19 -5.17 -22.52
N ASP A 507 -35.97 -4.46 -21.70
CA ASP A 507 -35.47 -3.88 -20.45
C ASP A 507 -35.30 -5.01 -19.42
N SER A 508 -34.14 -5.05 -18.75
CA SER A 508 -33.82 -6.04 -17.72
C SER A 508 -34.72 -5.96 -16.49
N GLY A 509 -35.40 -4.82 -16.27
CA GLY A 509 -36.49 -4.69 -15.30
C GLY A 509 -37.72 -5.54 -15.63
N VAL A 510 -37.88 -6.01 -16.87
CA VAL A 510 -38.85 -7.03 -17.25
C VAL A 510 -38.28 -8.39 -16.85
N VAL A 511 -38.82 -8.96 -15.76
CA VAL A 511 -38.28 -10.13 -15.01
C VAL A 511 -38.42 -11.48 -15.75
N LEU A 512 -38.14 -11.53 -17.06
CA LEU A 512 -38.41 -12.68 -17.94
C LEU A 512 -37.18 -13.29 -18.63
N ILE A 513 -35.96 -12.83 -18.32
CA ILE A 513 -34.73 -13.42 -18.86
C ILE A 513 -34.64 -14.90 -18.43
N ASN A 514 -34.48 -15.79 -19.41
CA ASN A 514 -34.54 -17.26 -19.30
C ASN A 514 -35.88 -17.85 -18.79
N GLN A 515 -36.94 -17.05 -18.67
CA GLN A 515 -38.29 -17.52 -18.29
C GLN A 515 -39.23 -17.60 -19.50
N LEU A 516 -40.38 -18.26 -19.32
CA LEU A 516 -41.44 -18.33 -20.33
C LEU A 516 -42.31 -17.07 -20.29
N THR A 517 -42.63 -16.49 -21.44
CA THR A 517 -43.55 -15.35 -21.54
C THR A 517 -44.98 -15.74 -21.18
N THR A 518 -45.63 -14.97 -20.31
CA THR A 518 -47.04 -15.17 -19.93
C THR A 518 -47.99 -14.15 -20.57
N ALA A 519 -47.44 -13.05 -21.11
CA ALA A 519 -48.16 -11.98 -21.79
C ALA A 519 -47.31 -11.42 -22.96
N PRO A 520 -47.87 -10.61 -23.87
CA PRO A 520 -47.11 -9.94 -24.93
C PRO A 520 -46.01 -9.03 -24.37
N ILE A 521 -44.81 -9.09 -24.95
CA ILE A 521 -43.63 -8.38 -24.44
C ILE A 521 -43.24 -7.24 -25.38
N LYS A 522 -43.19 -6.01 -24.85
CA LYS A 522 -42.65 -4.83 -25.56
C LYS A 522 -41.13 -4.83 -25.52
N GLY A 523 -40.48 -4.36 -26.57
CA GLY A 523 -39.04 -4.21 -26.67
C GLY A 523 -38.61 -3.39 -27.89
N TRP A 524 -37.33 -3.45 -28.23
CA TRP A 524 -36.73 -2.66 -29.31
C TRP A 524 -36.01 -3.55 -30.34
N LYS A 525 -36.12 -3.19 -31.62
CA LYS A 525 -35.36 -3.86 -32.70
C LYS A 525 -33.88 -3.51 -32.63
N ASP A 526 -33.58 -2.23 -32.45
CA ASP A 526 -32.23 -1.69 -32.27
C ASP A 526 -31.92 -1.50 -30.78
N PHE A 527 -30.66 -1.19 -30.45
CA PHE A 527 -30.30 -0.76 -29.10
C PHE A 527 -31.03 0.56 -28.72
N PRO A 528 -31.55 0.73 -27.48
CA PRO A 528 -32.46 1.85 -27.17
C PRO A 528 -31.84 3.24 -27.06
N LEU A 529 -30.51 3.34 -26.98
CA LEU A 529 -29.77 4.61 -26.90
C LEU A 529 -29.05 4.93 -28.22
N LYS A 530 -29.00 6.20 -28.60
CA LYS A 530 -28.19 6.70 -29.73
C LYS A 530 -27.57 8.05 -29.37
N VAL A 531 -26.27 8.24 -29.64
CA VAL A 531 -25.56 9.50 -29.32
C VAL A 531 -26.16 10.71 -30.06
N SER A 532 -26.74 10.49 -31.25
CA SER A 532 -27.49 11.52 -31.98
C SER A 532 -28.75 12.02 -31.27
N GLN A 533 -29.17 11.38 -30.18
CA GLN A 533 -30.26 11.80 -29.29
C GLN A 533 -29.75 12.47 -28.00
N ALA A 534 -28.48 12.88 -27.95
CA ALA A 534 -27.93 13.74 -26.90
C ALA A 534 -28.41 15.20 -27.09
N ASP A 535 -29.72 15.41 -26.97
CA ASP A 535 -30.41 16.69 -27.18
C ASP A 535 -30.55 17.52 -25.89
N GLY A 536 -30.30 16.91 -24.73
CA GLY A 536 -30.51 17.50 -23.41
C GLY A 536 -29.61 18.70 -23.06
N PRO A 537 -29.78 19.24 -21.84
CA PRO A 537 -28.87 20.24 -21.29
C PRO A 537 -27.42 19.80 -21.37
N ALA A 538 -26.52 20.75 -21.56
CA ALA A 538 -25.10 20.48 -21.59
C ALA A 538 -24.54 20.52 -20.16
N ALA A 539 -23.52 19.71 -19.88
CA ALA A 539 -22.83 19.68 -18.59
C ALA A 539 -22.20 21.05 -18.29
N ASP A 540 -22.51 21.66 -17.15
CA ASP A 540 -21.90 22.94 -16.75
C ASP A 540 -20.42 22.77 -16.34
N PHE A 541 -20.08 21.59 -15.79
CA PHE A 541 -18.77 21.29 -15.20
C PHE A 541 -18.04 20.14 -15.93
N ARG A 542 -16.70 20.09 -15.74
CA ARG A 542 -15.89 18.89 -16.01
C ARG A 542 -16.16 17.89 -14.89
N ASN A 543 -16.33 16.61 -15.24
CA ASN A 543 -16.54 15.53 -14.27
C ASN A 543 -15.69 14.32 -14.69
N VAL A 544 -15.12 13.60 -13.72
CA VAL A 544 -14.29 12.41 -13.91
C VAL A 544 -14.81 11.30 -13.02
N PHE A 545 -15.36 10.26 -13.66
CA PHE A 545 -15.89 9.10 -12.97
C PHE A 545 -14.92 7.93 -13.07
N GLN A 546 -14.65 7.27 -11.94
CA GLN A 546 -14.07 5.93 -11.96
C GLN A 546 -15.08 4.95 -12.56
N ILE A 547 -14.68 4.20 -13.59
CA ILE A 547 -15.51 3.21 -14.29
C ILE A 547 -16.04 2.14 -13.34
N VAL A 548 -15.23 1.74 -12.35
CA VAL A 548 -15.64 0.76 -11.32
C VAL A 548 -16.80 1.27 -10.48
N GLU A 549 -16.85 2.56 -10.14
CA GLU A 549 -17.97 3.17 -9.42
C GLU A 549 -19.23 3.21 -10.27
N LEU A 550 -19.11 3.52 -11.56
CA LEU A 550 -20.25 3.55 -12.48
C LEU A 550 -20.87 2.15 -12.72
N GLU A 551 -20.12 1.07 -12.52
CA GLU A 551 -20.62 -0.31 -12.65
C GLU A 551 -21.24 -0.85 -11.33
N LYS A 552 -20.99 -0.23 -10.16
CA LYS A 552 -21.53 -0.67 -8.84
C LYS A 552 -23.06 -0.62 -8.69
N PRO A 553 -23.81 0.40 -9.17
CA PRO A 553 -25.26 0.51 -8.98
C PRO A 553 -26.09 -0.58 -9.68
N GLY A 554 -25.45 -1.47 -10.45
CA GLY A 554 -26.11 -2.59 -11.13
C GLY A 554 -26.73 -2.22 -12.48
N PRO A 555 -27.53 -3.13 -13.06
CA PRO A 555 -27.96 -3.04 -14.47
C PRO A 555 -28.71 -1.74 -14.80
N GLN A 556 -29.38 -1.09 -13.85
CA GLN A 556 -30.19 0.10 -14.15
C GLN A 556 -29.38 1.35 -14.54
N ASN A 557 -28.08 1.40 -14.23
CA ASN A 557 -27.20 2.52 -14.58
C ASN A 557 -26.07 2.14 -15.55
N PHE A 558 -26.08 0.90 -16.07
CA PHE A 558 -25.03 0.39 -16.94
C PHE A 558 -25.61 -0.37 -18.12
N ALA A 559 -25.20 -0.01 -19.34
CA ALA A 559 -25.66 -0.68 -20.55
C ALA A 559 -24.51 -1.04 -21.51
N ARG A 560 -24.73 -2.09 -22.31
CA ARG A 560 -23.79 -2.66 -23.28
C ARG A 560 -24.56 -2.88 -24.57
N GLU A 561 -24.18 -2.15 -25.63
CA GLU A 561 -24.72 -2.36 -26.97
C GLU A 561 -24.11 -3.63 -27.61
N ASP A 562 -24.46 -3.92 -28.87
CA ASP A 562 -23.83 -5.01 -29.61
C ASP A 562 -22.31 -4.81 -29.74
N LYS A 563 -21.60 -5.90 -30.05
CA LYS A 563 -20.15 -5.85 -30.27
C LYS A 563 -19.80 -5.03 -31.50
N ASP A 564 -18.77 -4.19 -31.38
CA ASP A 564 -18.18 -3.48 -32.51
C ASP A 564 -17.36 -4.41 -33.43
N ALA A 565 -16.75 -3.85 -34.48
CA ALA A 565 -15.92 -4.58 -35.43
C ALA A 565 -14.67 -5.25 -34.79
N SER A 566 -14.26 -4.84 -33.58
CA SER A 566 -13.20 -5.48 -32.79
C SER A 566 -13.70 -6.63 -31.92
N GLY A 567 -15.01 -6.82 -31.82
CA GLY A 567 -15.64 -7.85 -30.97
C GLY A 567 -15.85 -7.43 -29.51
N LYS A 568 -15.60 -6.16 -29.17
CA LYS A 568 -15.83 -5.58 -27.83
C LYS A 568 -17.23 -4.95 -27.78
N ALA A 569 -18.00 -5.23 -26.72
CA ALA A 569 -19.30 -4.60 -26.52
C ALA A 569 -19.08 -3.18 -26.01
N ILE A 570 -19.66 -2.18 -26.69
CA ILE A 570 -19.49 -0.78 -26.33
C ILE A 570 -20.36 -0.46 -25.10
N ARG A 571 -19.77 0.26 -24.14
CA ARG A 571 -20.37 0.57 -22.83
C ARG A 571 -21.02 1.95 -22.79
N TRP A 572 -22.06 2.02 -21.98
CA TRP A 572 -22.81 3.22 -21.63
C TRP A 572 -23.04 3.26 -20.13
N TRP A 573 -22.94 4.44 -19.52
CA TRP A 573 -23.23 4.66 -18.11
C TRP A 573 -24.24 5.79 -17.94
N ASN A 574 -25.18 5.59 -17.02
CA ASN A 574 -26.12 6.62 -16.58
C ASN A 574 -25.46 7.43 -15.47
N VAL A 575 -24.99 8.62 -15.81
CA VAL A 575 -24.24 9.51 -14.92
C VAL A 575 -25.14 10.62 -14.38
N THR A 576 -24.82 11.13 -13.18
CA THR A 576 -25.44 12.31 -12.60
C THR A 576 -24.38 13.39 -12.45
N LEU A 577 -24.61 14.53 -13.09
CA LEU A 577 -23.73 15.70 -13.09
C LEU A 577 -24.38 16.82 -12.27
N GLY A 578 -23.58 17.68 -11.65
CA GLY A 578 -24.08 18.95 -11.12
C GLY A 578 -24.48 19.93 -12.23
N THR A 579 -25.48 20.76 -11.97
CA THR A 579 -25.76 21.96 -12.77
C THR A 579 -25.31 23.20 -12.01
N LYS A 580 -25.01 24.28 -12.74
CA LYS A 580 -24.55 25.55 -12.15
C LYS A 580 -25.54 26.12 -11.12
N ASP A 581 -26.83 25.94 -11.33
CA ASP A 581 -27.91 26.46 -10.48
C ASP A 581 -28.15 25.58 -9.22
N GLY A 582 -27.15 24.81 -8.78
CA GLY A 582 -27.22 23.90 -7.63
C GLY A 582 -28.03 22.61 -7.84
N GLY A 583 -28.50 22.35 -9.06
CA GLY A 583 -29.30 21.18 -9.42
C GLY A 583 -28.49 19.98 -9.91
N THR A 584 -29.19 18.97 -10.46
CA THR A 584 -28.56 17.77 -11.03
C THR A 584 -29.10 17.46 -12.43
N LEU A 585 -28.21 17.13 -13.36
CA LEU A 585 -28.50 16.60 -14.69
C LEU A 585 -28.17 15.11 -14.72
N GLN A 586 -29.15 14.25 -14.98
CA GLN A 586 -28.93 12.81 -15.16
C GLN A 586 -29.11 12.38 -16.63
N GLY A 587 -28.26 11.49 -17.12
CA GLY A 587 -28.41 10.90 -18.46
C GLY A 587 -27.27 9.97 -18.85
N TRP A 588 -27.37 9.42 -20.07
CA TRP A 588 -26.42 8.42 -20.56
C TRP A 588 -25.24 9.01 -21.32
N ALA A 589 -24.04 8.57 -20.95
CA ALA A 589 -22.77 8.79 -21.65
C ALA A 589 -22.28 7.49 -22.27
N ARG A 590 -21.78 7.52 -23.52
CA ARG A 590 -21.17 6.38 -24.23
C ARG A 590 -19.65 6.48 -24.19
N GLU A 591 -18.95 5.35 -24.08
CA GLU A 591 -17.49 5.34 -23.94
C GLU A 591 -16.69 5.74 -25.19
N ARG A 592 -17.35 5.72 -26.36
CA ARG A 592 -16.78 6.00 -27.69
C ARG A 592 -17.77 6.81 -28.53
N ASP A 593 -17.25 7.62 -29.45
CA ASP A 593 -17.97 8.48 -30.41
C ASP A 593 -18.98 9.46 -29.78
N HIS A 594 -18.83 9.77 -28.49
CA HIS A 594 -19.70 10.69 -27.75
C HIS A 594 -18.98 12.04 -27.60
N PRO A 595 -19.47 13.15 -28.22
CA PRO A 595 -18.77 14.43 -28.18
C PRO A 595 -18.50 14.90 -26.76
N LYS A 596 -17.22 15.26 -26.47
CA LYS A 596 -16.74 15.71 -25.15
C LYS A 596 -16.81 14.65 -24.02
N VAL A 597 -16.96 13.38 -24.35
CA VAL A 597 -16.82 12.25 -23.42
C VAL A 597 -15.68 11.37 -23.89
N THR A 598 -14.78 10.98 -22.99
CA THR A 598 -13.61 10.16 -23.32
C THR A 598 -13.24 9.21 -22.20
N LEU A 599 -12.59 8.10 -22.54
CA LEU A 599 -11.94 7.24 -21.57
C LEU A 599 -10.49 7.71 -21.31
N CYS A 600 -10.11 7.80 -20.04
CA CYS A 600 -8.81 8.28 -19.60
C CYS A 600 -8.08 7.23 -18.72
N SER A 601 -6.75 7.23 -18.83
CA SER A 601 -5.83 6.53 -17.93
C SER A 601 -5.42 7.46 -16.77
N PRO A 602 -4.87 6.93 -15.66
CA PRO A 602 -4.26 7.77 -14.61
C PRO A 602 -3.21 8.75 -15.14
N TRP A 603 -2.50 8.36 -16.20
CA TRP A 603 -1.40 9.12 -16.79
C TRP A 603 -1.85 10.24 -17.73
N ASP A 604 -3.13 10.28 -18.10
CA ASP A 604 -3.75 11.44 -18.76
C ASP A 604 -4.00 12.60 -17.78
N TRP A 605 -3.95 12.34 -16.47
CA TRP A 605 -4.33 13.27 -15.39
C TRP A 605 -5.74 13.87 -15.61
N PRO A 606 -6.78 13.03 -15.76
CA PRO A 606 -8.15 13.50 -15.95
C PRO A 606 -8.58 14.36 -14.75
N GLY A 607 -9.37 15.40 -15.01
CA GLY A 607 -9.80 16.37 -13.99
C GLY A 607 -8.73 17.39 -13.58
N PHE A 608 -7.46 16.99 -13.45
CA PHE A 608 -6.41 17.84 -12.87
C PHE A 608 -6.17 19.14 -13.64
N GLU A 609 -5.95 20.23 -12.88
CA GLU A 609 -5.59 21.55 -13.38
C GLU A 609 -4.46 22.17 -12.53
N LEU A 610 -3.48 22.77 -13.20
CA LEU A 610 -2.40 23.52 -12.54
C LEU A 610 -2.81 24.99 -12.34
N VAL A 611 -2.48 25.55 -11.18
CA VAL A 611 -2.71 26.96 -10.80
C VAL A 611 -1.43 27.54 -10.21
N ASP A 612 -0.94 28.69 -10.70
CA ASP A 612 0.17 29.40 -10.06
C ASP A 612 -0.35 30.51 -9.14
N ASN A 613 -0.25 30.29 -7.83
CA ASN A 613 -0.60 31.22 -6.76
C ASN A 613 0.68 31.71 -6.02
N SER A 614 1.85 31.69 -6.67
CA SER A 614 3.14 31.99 -6.04
C SER A 614 3.53 33.48 -6.02
N SER A 615 2.75 34.32 -6.70
CA SER A 615 2.80 35.79 -6.67
C SER A 615 1.84 36.40 -5.65
N THR A 616 0.81 35.66 -5.24
CA THR A 616 -0.17 36.07 -4.22
C THR A 616 0.48 36.16 -2.85
N THR A 617 0.21 37.25 -2.11
CA THR A 617 0.70 37.41 -0.73
C THR A 617 -0.34 36.90 0.29
N MET A 618 0.13 36.35 1.41
CA MET A 618 -0.73 35.96 2.54
C MET A 618 -1.57 37.14 3.05
N VAL A 619 -0.99 38.34 3.08
CA VAL A 619 -1.66 39.55 3.54
C VAL A 619 -2.80 39.98 2.60
N ASP A 620 -2.66 39.86 1.28
CA ASP A 620 -3.75 40.18 0.35
C ASP A 620 -4.88 39.15 0.41
N MET A 621 -4.56 37.86 0.61
CA MET A 621 -5.59 36.83 0.87
C MET A 621 -6.35 37.11 2.16
N PHE A 622 -5.65 37.52 3.22
CA PHE A 622 -6.29 37.89 4.49
C PHE A 622 -7.16 39.15 4.36
N LYS A 623 -6.71 40.18 3.63
CA LYS A 623 -7.54 41.35 3.29
C LYS A 623 -8.80 40.95 2.50
N ARG A 624 -8.67 40.11 1.47
CA ARG A 624 -9.82 39.57 0.72
C ARG A 624 -10.78 38.87 1.69
N TYR A 625 -10.29 37.97 2.54
CA TYR A 625 -11.12 37.29 3.53
C TYR A 625 -11.88 38.27 4.43
N LEU A 626 -11.20 39.27 5.03
CA LEU A 626 -11.85 40.25 5.88
C LEU A 626 -12.91 41.07 5.14
N PHE A 627 -12.63 41.50 3.90
CA PHE A 627 -13.58 42.23 3.05
C PHE A 627 -14.81 41.37 2.70
N VAL A 628 -14.55 40.17 2.18
CA VAL A 628 -15.56 39.21 1.69
C VAL A 628 -16.48 38.74 2.82
N ALA A 629 -15.92 38.40 3.97
CA ALA A 629 -16.67 37.96 5.15
C ALA A 629 -17.37 39.10 5.91
N GLY A 630 -17.19 40.37 5.50
CA GLY A 630 -17.75 41.53 6.21
C GLY A 630 -17.13 41.77 7.60
N LEU A 631 -15.85 41.39 7.76
CA LEU A 631 -15.07 41.49 9.00
C LEU A 631 -14.06 42.65 8.98
N ALA A 632 -13.90 43.35 7.85
CA ALA A 632 -13.11 44.58 7.77
C ALA A 632 -13.78 45.71 8.58
N MET A 633 -12.99 46.50 9.31
CA MET A 633 -13.51 47.49 10.27
C MET A 633 -13.18 48.93 9.90
N GLY A 634 -14.22 49.77 9.79
CA GLY A 634 -14.10 51.18 9.43
C GLY A 634 -13.58 51.33 8.00
N GLU A 635 -12.59 52.22 7.81
CA GLU A 635 -11.97 52.51 6.51
C GLU A 635 -11.32 51.28 5.84
N ASP A 636 -11.04 50.21 6.59
CA ASP A 636 -10.54 48.94 6.04
C ASP A 636 -11.46 48.36 4.95
N GLN A 637 -12.78 48.57 5.04
CA GLN A 637 -13.73 48.03 4.07
C GLN A 637 -13.44 48.59 2.66
N ASP A 638 -13.18 49.89 2.54
CA ASP A 638 -12.82 50.51 1.26
C ASP A 638 -11.35 50.23 0.90
N ASN A 639 -10.44 50.27 1.88
CA ASN A 639 -9.01 50.06 1.67
C ASN A 639 -8.64 48.62 1.26
N PHE A 640 -9.45 47.61 1.61
CA PHE A 640 -9.21 46.21 1.22
C PHE A 640 -9.88 45.84 -0.10
N LYS A 641 -10.83 46.65 -0.59
CA LYS A 641 -11.53 46.39 -1.84
C LYS A 641 -10.57 46.19 -3.03
N PRO A 642 -9.47 46.96 -3.22
CA PRO A 642 -8.53 46.72 -4.31
C PRO A 642 -7.84 45.34 -4.25
N SER A 643 -7.45 44.87 -3.06
CA SER A 643 -6.89 43.51 -2.90
C SER A 643 -7.95 42.44 -3.17
N ALA A 644 -9.20 42.67 -2.75
CA ALA A 644 -10.32 41.75 -3.01
C ALA A 644 -10.66 41.67 -4.50
N ASP A 645 -10.81 42.81 -5.19
CA ASP A 645 -11.09 42.90 -6.63
C ASP A 645 -9.96 42.25 -7.45
N ALA A 646 -8.70 42.50 -7.09
CA ALA A 646 -7.55 41.90 -7.76
C ALA A 646 -7.54 40.37 -7.60
N LEU A 647 -7.78 39.86 -6.38
CA LEU A 647 -7.81 38.42 -6.14
C LEU A 647 -9.05 37.73 -6.71
N ALA A 648 -10.20 38.40 -6.82
CA ALA A 648 -11.37 37.88 -7.54
C ALA A 648 -11.08 37.62 -9.04
N THR A 649 -10.05 38.24 -9.61
CA THR A 649 -9.58 37.95 -10.97
C THR A 649 -8.38 36.99 -11.05
N SER A 650 -7.94 36.43 -9.91
CA SER A 650 -6.87 35.42 -9.89
C SER A 650 -7.38 34.04 -10.30
N ASP A 651 -6.53 33.27 -11.01
CA ASP A 651 -6.85 31.93 -11.52
C ASP A 651 -7.29 30.95 -10.41
N LEU A 652 -6.68 31.04 -9.22
CA LEU A 652 -7.07 30.23 -8.06
C LEU A 652 -8.51 30.54 -7.62
N ILE A 653 -8.82 31.81 -7.40
CA ILE A 653 -10.13 32.22 -6.88
C ILE A 653 -11.22 31.99 -7.93
N GLN A 654 -10.98 32.28 -9.21
CA GLN A 654 -11.96 31.99 -10.27
C GLN A 654 -12.24 30.49 -10.43
N LYS A 655 -11.22 29.63 -10.30
CA LYS A 655 -11.41 28.17 -10.31
C LYS A 655 -12.18 27.68 -9.09
N LEU A 656 -11.92 28.24 -7.91
CA LEU A 656 -12.68 27.93 -6.69
C LEU A 656 -14.12 28.43 -6.78
N GLU A 657 -14.37 29.69 -7.11
CA GLU A 657 -15.73 30.25 -7.29
C GLU A 657 -16.53 29.40 -8.28
N LYS A 658 -15.95 29.09 -9.45
CA LYS A 658 -16.57 28.16 -10.42
C LYS A 658 -16.81 26.74 -9.87
N ALA A 659 -15.98 26.25 -8.96
CA ALA A 659 -16.05 24.89 -8.43
C ALA A 659 -16.89 24.75 -7.15
N ILE A 660 -17.18 25.82 -6.41
CA ILE A 660 -17.82 25.74 -5.08
C ILE A 660 -18.77 26.89 -4.70
N ASP A 661 -18.80 28.03 -5.42
CA ASP A 661 -19.73 29.14 -5.13
C ASP A 661 -21.18 28.77 -5.50
N THR A 662 -21.81 28.07 -4.55
CA THR A 662 -23.13 27.43 -4.70
C THR A 662 -24.27 28.38 -4.35
N ASN A 663 -23.99 29.50 -3.68
CA ASN A 663 -24.96 30.55 -3.37
C ASN A 663 -24.89 31.75 -4.34
N HIS A 664 -23.85 31.80 -5.18
CA HIS A 664 -23.55 32.83 -6.18
C HIS A 664 -23.35 34.23 -5.59
N ASP A 665 -22.86 34.34 -4.36
CA ASP A 665 -22.57 35.62 -3.73
C ASP A 665 -21.16 36.16 -4.03
N GLY A 666 -20.37 35.43 -4.84
CA GLY A 666 -19.01 35.78 -5.22
C GLY A 666 -18.00 35.56 -4.10
N LYS A 667 -18.33 34.72 -3.12
CA LYS A 667 -17.51 34.45 -1.95
C LYS A 667 -17.09 32.99 -1.95
N VAL A 668 -15.88 32.80 -1.44
CA VAL A 668 -15.34 31.47 -1.15
C VAL A 668 -14.92 31.49 0.30
N THR A 669 -15.68 30.76 1.11
CA THR A 669 -15.49 30.59 2.54
C THR A 669 -15.15 29.14 2.87
N ALA A 670 -14.65 28.93 4.09
CA ALA A 670 -14.42 27.59 4.60
C ALA A 670 -15.72 26.77 4.81
N ALA A 671 -16.87 27.43 4.90
CA ALA A 671 -18.16 26.75 4.93
C ALA A 671 -18.52 26.17 3.56
N GLU A 672 -18.39 26.94 2.48
CA GLU A 672 -18.57 26.42 1.11
C GLU A 672 -17.57 25.32 0.78
N LEU A 673 -16.30 25.43 1.19
CA LEU A 673 -15.31 24.36 1.03
C LEU A 673 -15.70 23.07 1.78
N ALA A 674 -16.26 23.19 2.99
CA ALA A 674 -16.75 22.04 3.75
C ALA A 674 -18.02 21.42 3.15
N ASP A 675 -18.96 22.22 2.66
CA ASP A 675 -20.19 21.74 2.02
C ASP A 675 -19.93 21.14 0.63
N ALA A 676 -19.03 21.73 -0.15
CA ALA A 676 -18.61 21.22 -1.45
C ALA A 676 -17.98 19.81 -1.37
N GLN A 677 -17.20 19.52 -0.33
CA GLN A 677 -16.64 18.18 -0.10
C GLN A 677 -17.71 17.09 0.13
N LYS A 678 -18.97 17.46 0.40
CA LYS A 678 -20.11 16.53 0.51
C LYS A 678 -20.73 16.20 -0.86
N MET A 679 -20.54 17.07 -1.85
CA MET A 679 -21.14 16.95 -3.18
C MET A 679 -20.12 16.36 -4.16
N PRO A 680 -20.39 15.20 -4.81
CA PRO A 680 -19.37 14.44 -5.54
C PRO A 680 -18.57 15.25 -6.56
N TRP A 681 -19.25 16.02 -7.41
CA TRP A 681 -18.62 16.80 -8.49
C TRP A 681 -17.86 18.04 -7.99
N LEU A 682 -18.28 18.67 -6.89
CA LEU A 682 -17.55 19.79 -6.29
C LEU A 682 -16.32 19.29 -5.53
N ALA A 683 -16.46 18.20 -4.77
CA ALA A 683 -15.35 17.51 -4.11
C ALA A 683 -14.28 17.03 -5.10
N GLU A 684 -14.71 16.43 -6.22
CA GLU A 684 -13.84 16.04 -7.32
C GLU A 684 -13.08 17.27 -7.87
N ALA A 685 -13.80 18.34 -8.21
CA ALA A 685 -13.21 19.57 -8.76
C ALA A 685 -12.17 20.19 -7.81
N ILE A 686 -12.47 20.38 -6.52
CA ILE A 686 -11.49 20.88 -5.52
C ILE A 686 -10.25 20.00 -5.49
N SER A 687 -10.44 18.67 -5.45
CA SER A 687 -9.34 17.72 -5.25
C SER A 687 -8.40 17.56 -6.44
N HIS A 688 -8.80 18.08 -7.60
CA HIS A 688 -8.05 18.06 -8.84
C HIS A 688 -7.33 19.39 -9.14
N ILE A 689 -7.54 20.44 -8.34
CA ILE A 689 -6.72 21.65 -8.40
C ILE A 689 -5.34 21.35 -7.77
N VAL A 690 -4.27 21.66 -8.49
CA VAL A 690 -2.88 21.59 -7.99
C VAL A 690 -2.29 22.99 -8.01
N VAL A 691 -2.01 23.54 -6.83
CA VAL A 691 -1.64 24.96 -6.67
C VAL A 691 -0.16 25.09 -6.33
N LYS A 692 0.57 25.91 -7.09
CA LYS A 692 1.90 26.37 -6.70
C LYS A 692 1.78 27.55 -5.76
N SER A 693 2.23 27.43 -4.52
CA SER A 693 2.25 28.55 -3.57
C SER A 693 3.30 28.34 -2.49
N GLU A 694 3.56 29.37 -1.71
CA GLU A 694 4.57 29.34 -0.66
C GLU A 694 4.13 28.45 0.52
N SER A 695 4.96 27.48 0.90
CA SER A 695 4.67 26.57 2.01
C SER A 695 4.54 27.34 3.33
N GLU A 696 3.61 26.91 4.17
CA GLU A 696 3.42 27.44 5.52
C GLU A 696 4.63 27.13 6.44
N TRP A 697 5.39 26.09 6.09
CA TRP A 697 6.46 25.50 6.91
C TRP A 697 7.87 26.01 6.59
N GLY A 698 7.98 26.97 5.68
CA GLY A 698 9.22 27.63 5.29
C GLY A 698 9.00 29.09 4.90
N GLY A 699 10.02 29.71 4.32
CA GLY A 699 10.00 31.09 3.86
C GLY A 699 10.19 32.13 4.97
N ASN A 700 10.24 33.39 4.58
CA ASN A 700 10.47 34.51 5.50
C ASN A 700 9.24 34.74 6.40
N MET A 701 9.46 34.99 7.71
CA MET A 701 8.40 35.39 8.65
C MET A 701 7.68 36.68 8.25
N GLY A 702 8.29 37.52 7.40
CA GLY A 702 7.68 38.75 6.87
C GLY A 702 6.25 38.58 6.34
N LYS A 703 5.94 37.46 5.65
CA LYS A 703 4.58 37.17 5.14
C LYS A 703 3.50 37.05 6.22
N TRP A 704 3.91 36.72 7.45
CA TRP A 704 3.06 36.66 8.64
C TRP A 704 3.10 38.00 9.40
N GLU A 705 4.25 38.66 9.44
CA GLU A 705 4.41 39.99 10.05
C GLU A 705 3.54 41.04 9.34
N ASP A 706 3.43 40.98 8.00
CA ASP A 706 2.59 41.84 7.16
C ASP A 706 1.08 41.75 7.50
N ILE A 707 0.63 40.67 8.16
CA ILE A 707 -0.77 40.51 8.62
C ILE A 707 -1.04 41.33 9.90
N THR A 708 0.00 41.63 10.69
CA THR A 708 -0.11 42.25 12.02
C THR A 708 -0.93 43.54 12.08
N PRO A 709 -0.82 44.50 11.12
CA PRO A 709 -1.61 45.73 11.15
C PRO A 709 -3.14 45.52 11.10
N TYR A 710 -3.57 44.35 10.60
CA TYR A 710 -4.98 44.02 10.38
C TYR A 710 -5.59 43.18 11.51
N MET A 711 -4.77 42.75 12.48
CA MET A 711 -5.19 41.95 13.66
C MET A 711 -5.75 42.84 14.80
N LYS A 712 -6.60 43.80 14.45
CA LYS A 712 -7.00 44.95 15.27
C LYS A 712 -7.69 44.62 16.60
N LEU A 713 -8.50 43.55 16.66
CA LEU A 713 -9.30 43.24 17.86
C LEU A 713 -8.47 42.74 19.04
N VAL A 714 -7.47 41.89 18.78
CA VAL A 714 -6.65 41.26 19.83
C VAL A 714 -5.22 41.00 19.30
N PRO A 715 -4.45 42.05 18.99
CA PRO A 715 -3.17 41.93 18.26
C PRO A 715 -2.14 41.06 18.99
N TRP A 716 -2.19 41.00 20.32
CA TRP A 716 -1.32 40.13 21.10
C TRP A 716 -1.54 38.63 20.84
N LYS A 717 -2.76 38.20 20.50
CA LYS A 717 -3.01 36.79 20.13
C LYS A 717 -2.26 36.43 18.85
N TRP A 718 -2.21 37.36 17.90
CA TRP A 718 -1.44 37.18 16.68
C TRP A 718 0.07 37.17 16.95
N GLN A 719 0.56 38.03 17.84
CA GLN A 719 1.98 37.99 18.25
C GLN A 719 2.37 36.63 18.85
N ASN A 720 1.57 36.08 19.78
CA ASN A 720 1.80 34.74 20.31
C ASN A 720 1.62 33.64 19.24
N GLU A 721 0.73 33.82 18.26
CA GLU A 721 0.60 32.89 17.14
C GLU A 721 1.85 32.91 16.24
N MET A 722 2.42 34.07 15.93
CA MET A 722 3.69 34.19 15.19
C MET A 722 4.86 33.55 15.93
N GLU A 723 4.93 33.65 17.26
CA GLU A 723 5.92 32.93 18.09
C GLU A 723 5.79 31.40 17.95
N ARG A 724 4.57 30.90 17.71
CA ARG A 724 4.32 29.48 17.44
C ARG A 724 4.64 29.12 15.99
N ILE A 725 4.16 29.87 15.01
CA ILE A 725 4.43 29.66 13.58
C ILE A 725 5.95 29.56 13.32
N LYS A 726 6.72 30.50 13.88
CA LYS A 726 8.20 30.50 13.79
C LYS A 726 8.86 29.23 14.35
N LYS A 727 8.23 28.55 15.32
CA LYS A 727 8.69 27.27 15.89
C LYS A 727 8.13 26.05 15.16
N LEU A 728 7.13 26.23 14.29
CA LEU A 728 6.58 25.19 13.43
C LEU A 728 7.34 25.07 12.12
N GLN A 729 7.87 26.16 11.57
CA GLN A 729 8.76 26.13 10.41
C GLN A 729 9.92 25.13 10.60
N TRP A 730 10.33 24.52 9.49
CA TRP A 730 11.38 23.48 9.43
C TRP A 730 12.07 23.36 8.06
N TRP A 731 11.53 23.98 7.01
CA TRP A 731 12.03 23.83 5.63
C TRP A 731 13.50 24.25 5.49
N GLU A 732 13.84 25.44 6.01
CA GLU A 732 15.20 25.99 6.01
C GLU A 732 16.16 25.17 6.89
N GLU A 733 15.68 24.56 7.98
CA GLU A 733 16.50 23.64 8.79
C GLU A 733 16.89 22.39 7.98
N VAL A 734 15.93 21.79 7.24
CA VAL A 734 16.21 20.65 6.37
C VAL A 734 17.17 21.04 5.24
N GLN A 735 16.93 22.16 4.55
CA GLN A 735 17.83 22.65 3.49
C GLN A 735 19.23 22.99 4.01
N GLY A 736 19.34 23.54 5.23
CA GLY A 736 20.61 23.88 5.87
C GLY A 736 21.44 22.65 6.27
N ILE A 737 20.79 21.50 6.49
CA ILE A 737 21.45 20.21 6.75
C ILE A 737 21.78 19.50 5.42
N ASP A 738 20.82 19.43 4.49
CA ASP A 738 21.01 18.87 3.15
C ASP A 738 20.11 19.56 2.11
N ALA A 739 20.71 20.47 1.33
CA ALA A 739 20.05 21.23 0.27
C ALA A 739 19.64 20.40 -0.96
N THR A 740 19.90 19.09 -0.99
CA THR A 740 19.48 18.18 -2.07
C THR A 740 18.14 17.51 -1.81
N ILE A 741 17.62 17.57 -0.58
CA ILE A 741 16.37 16.89 -0.19
C ILE A 741 15.14 17.62 -0.71
N LEU A 742 15.09 18.95 -0.62
CA LEU A 742 13.91 19.77 -0.92
C LEU A 742 14.09 20.62 -2.19
N PRO A 743 12.99 21.07 -2.82
CA PRO A 743 13.04 22.18 -3.77
C PRO A 743 13.74 23.40 -3.16
N LYS A 744 14.56 24.11 -3.95
CA LYS A 744 15.38 25.24 -3.47
C LYS A 744 14.54 26.39 -2.91
N GLU A 745 13.44 26.71 -3.57
CA GLU A 745 12.48 27.70 -3.08
C GLU A 745 11.36 26.98 -2.31
N PRO A 746 10.88 27.53 -1.18
CA PRO A 746 9.74 27.00 -0.43
C PRO A 746 8.40 27.30 -1.13
N LYS A 747 8.36 27.21 -2.47
CA LYS A 747 7.19 27.47 -3.33
C LYS A 747 6.86 26.25 -4.22
N PRO A 748 6.60 25.06 -3.63
CA PRO A 748 6.33 23.84 -4.40
C PRO A 748 4.91 23.84 -5.00
N TRP A 749 4.62 22.83 -5.82
CA TRP A 749 3.28 22.51 -6.28
C TRP A 749 2.59 21.59 -5.26
N HIS A 750 1.46 22.00 -4.71
CA HIS A 750 0.71 21.28 -3.69
C HIS A 750 -0.49 20.55 -4.29
N PHE A 751 -0.71 19.29 -3.91
CA PHE A 751 -1.84 18.46 -4.32
C PHE A 751 -2.83 18.28 -3.17
N HIS A 752 -4.13 18.15 -3.48
CA HIS A 752 -5.06 17.55 -2.55
C HIS A 752 -4.72 16.06 -2.33
N PRO A 753 -4.37 15.60 -1.10
CA PRO A 753 -3.81 14.26 -0.91
C PRO A 753 -4.74 13.12 -1.36
N ILE A 754 -6.04 13.23 -1.06
CA ILE A 754 -7.05 12.21 -1.42
C ILE A 754 -7.29 12.14 -2.94
N GLY A 755 -7.20 13.26 -3.67
CA GLY A 755 -7.42 13.31 -5.12
C GLY A 755 -6.28 12.62 -5.87
N LEU A 756 -5.04 12.90 -5.48
CA LEU A 756 -3.86 12.25 -6.05
C LEU A 756 -3.89 10.72 -5.89
N ILE A 757 -4.27 10.22 -4.71
CA ILE A 757 -4.45 8.78 -4.44
C ILE A 757 -5.54 8.20 -5.35
N GLY A 758 -6.68 8.88 -5.45
CA GLY A 758 -7.83 8.46 -6.25
C GLY A 758 -7.56 8.32 -7.75
N ASN A 759 -6.58 9.08 -8.28
CA ASN A 759 -6.16 8.98 -9.68
C ASN A 759 -5.35 7.72 -9.98
N PHE A 760 -4.39 7.37 -9.13
CA PHE A 760 -3.41 6.31 -9.45
C PHE A 760 -3.76 4.92 -8.92
N ALA A 761 -4.72 4.78 -8.00
CA ALA A 761 -5.10 3.49 -7.42
C ALA A 761 -5.89 2.53 -8.36
N CYS A 762 -6.06 2.84 -9.65
CA CYS A 762 -7.24 2.41 -10.42
C CYS A 762 -7.08 1.46 -11.64
N GLY A 763 -5.92 0.93 -12.07
CA GLY A 763 -5.90 0.14 -13.34
C GLY A 763 -4.83 -0.93 -13.58
N ASP A 764 -5.26 -2.19 -13.70
CA ASP A 764 -4.54 -3.33 -14.33
C ASP A 764 -5.47 -4.56 -14.60
N GLY A 765 -5.45 -5.16 -15.80
CA GLY A 765 -5.83 -6.60 -16.00
C GLY A 765 -6.63 -7.04 -17.26
N ASP A 766 -6.12 -8.04 -18.01
CA ASP A 766 -6.94 -8.87 -18.94
C ASP A 766 -6.67 -10.41 -18.92
N CYS A 767 -5.61 -10.89 -18.25
CA CYS A 767 -5.67 -12.16 -17.52
C CYS A 767 -5.59 -11.85 -16.02
N ILE A 768 -6.17 -12.68 -15.16
CA ILE A 768 -6.08 -12.46 -13.70
C ILE A 768 -4.62 -12.74 -13.29
N PRO A 769 -3.83 -11.74 -12.83
CA PRO A 769 -2.43 -11.96 -12.48
C PRO A 769 -2.31 -13.12 -11.48
N LEU A 770 -1.28 -13.96 -11.62
CA LEU A 770 -1.19 -15.20 -10.83
C LEU A 770 -1.22 -14.92 -9.31
N VAL A 771 -0.57 -13.83 -8.88
CA VAL A 771 -0.59 -13.33 -7.50
C VAL A 771 -1.99 -12.87 -7.07
N GLU A 772 -2.76 -12.22 -7.96
CA GLU A 772 -4.13 -11.79 -7.68
C GLU A 772 -5.10 -12.98 -7.64
N ALA A 773 -4.91 -13.99 -8.49
CA ALA A 773 -5.66 -15.26 -8.40
C ALA A 773 -5.32 -16.05 -7.14
N GLN A 774 -4.05 -16.09 -6.74
CA GLN A 774 -3.58 -16.66 -5.47
C GLN A 774 -4.20 -15.92 -4.28
N ARG A 775 -4.31 -14.58 -4.34
CA ARG A 775 -4.98 -13.76 -3.32
C ARG A 775 -6.48 -14.01 -3.25
N ILE A 776 -7.19 -13.98 -4.39
CA ILE A 776 -8.64 -14.25 -4.47
C ILE A 776 -8.97 -15.66 -3.96
N ALA A 777 -8.17 -16.66 -4.30
CA ALA A 777 -8.39 -18.05 -3.88
C ALA A 777 -8.12 -18.29 -2.38
N LEU A 778 -7.02 -17.74 -1.86
CA LEU A 778 -6.70 -17.73 -0.43
C LEU A 778 -7.83 -17.08 0.38
N PHE A 779 -8.41 -15.98 -0.12
CA PHE A 779 -9.45 -15.21 0.56
C PHE A 779 -10.85 -15.84 0.46
N ILE A 780 -11.25 -16.40 -0.70
CA ILE A 780 -12.53 -17.13 -0.82
C ILE A 780 -12.60 -18.31 0.16
N SER A 781 -11.48 -19.02 0.29
CA SER A 781 -11.34 -20.22 1.12
C SER A 781 -11.34 -19.90 2.63
N ALA A 782 -10.42 -19.05 3.07
CA ALA A 782 -10.28 -18.73 4.49
C ALA A 782 -11.52 -17.99 5.05
N SER A 783 -12.27 -17.29 4.19
CA SER A 783 -13.51 -16.58 4.53
C SER A 783 -14.70 -17.49 4.87
N PHE A 784 -14.62 -18.80 4.69
CA PHE A 784 -15.61 -19.74 5.23
C PHE A 784 -15.20 -20.33 6.62
N GLU A 785 -13.94 -20.17 7.04
CA GLU A 785 -13.35 -20.66 8.31
C GLU A 785 -13.11 -19.54 9.36
N ASN A 786 -13.10 -18.26 8.93
CA ASN A 786 -13.20 -17.01 9.71
C ASN A 786 -11.99 -16.03 9.75
N GLY A 787 -10.91 -16.15 8.94
CA GLY A 787 -9.83 -15.10 8.93
C GLY A 787 -8.57 -15.33 8.07
N ASN A 788 -7.68 -14.32 7.90
CA ASN A 788 -6.62 -14.21 6.84
C ASN A 788 -5.10 -14.19 7.29
N PRO A 789 -4.07 -14.41 6.39
CA PRO A 789 -2.63 -14.77 6.72
C PRO A 789 -1.47 -13.68 6.64
N LYS A 790 -0.16 -14.02 6.90
CA LYS A 790 1.05 -13.09 7.11
C LYS A 790 2.51 -13.63 6.78
N PHE A 791 3.57 -12.78 6.75
CA PHE A 791 4.88 -12.96 6.02
C PHE A 791 6.24 -13.40 6.67
N ASP A 792 6.52 -13.45 7.99
CA ASP A 792 7.91 -13.17 8.48
C ASP A 792 8.47 -13.85 9.79
N GLY A 793 8.70 -15.20 9.86
CA GLY A 793 9.32 -15.93 11.04
C GLY A 793 10.57 -16.83 10.74
N CYS A 794 11.30 -17.47 11.72
CA CYS A 794 12.68 -18.08 11.57
C CYS A 794 13.11 -19.28 12.53
N ALA A 795 14.13 -20.16 12.20
CA ALA A 795 14.70 -21.32 13.03
C ALA A 795 16.16 -21.87 12.66
N ASP A 796 16.75 -22.91 13.33
CA ASP A 796 18.23 -23.28 13.48
C ASP A 796 18.76 -24.72 13.03
N ASN A 797 20.07 -25.11 13.24
CA ASN A 797 20.71 -26.41 12.81
C ASN A 797 20.93 -27.47 13.90
N PHE A 798 20.39 -28.66 13.66
CA PHE A 798 20.42 -29.80 14.59
C PHE A 798 20.54 -31.16 13.89
N ASP A 799 20.00 -31.25 12.67
CA ASP A 799 19.89 -32.42 11.81
C ASP A 799 21.07 -32.57 10.81
N GLY A 800 22.13 -31.77 11.01
CA GLY A 800 23.27 -31.72 10.10
C GLY A 800 22.98 -30.97 8.79
N MET A 801 21.90 -30.18 8.76
CA MET A 801 21.44 -29.45 7.59
C MET A 801 21.69 -27.95 7.68
N GLY A 802 20.92 -27.15 8.43
CA GLY A 802 20.87 -25.69 8.22
C GLY A 802 19.90 -24.90 9.12
N MET A 803 19.08 -23.96 8.61
CA MET A 803 18.21 -23.01 9.39
C MET A 803 16.95 -22.60 8.60
N SER A 804 15.79 -22.23 9.19
CA SER A 804 14.47 -21.95 8.49
C SER A 804 13.93 -20.47 8.52
N PHE A 805 13.05 -19.98 7.61
CA PHE A 805 12.54 -18.56 7.50
C PHE A 805 11.31 -18.24 6.55
N GLY A 806 10.25 -17.45 6.89
CA GLY A 806 9.24 -16.82 5.93
C GLY A 806 7.70 -17.09 6.05
N LEU A 807 6.81 -16.59 5.13
CA LEU A 807 5.30 -16.72 5.10
C LEU A 807 4.83 -18.18 5.25
N ILE A 808 5.71 -19.14 4.95
CA ILE A 808 5.58 -20.58 5.27
C ILE A 808 6.85 -21.27 5.85
N GLN A 809 7.93 -20.54 6.17
CA GLN A 809 9.17 -20.99 6.87
C GLN A 809 10.23 -21.88 6.10
N TRP A 810 11.07 -21.35 5.18
CA TRP A 810 12.13 -21.98 4.31
C TRP A 810 13.51 -22.25 4.90
N ASN A 811 14.22 -23.35 4.55
CA ASN A 811 15.47 -23.79 5.20
C ASN A 811 16.78 -23.83 4.36
N PHE A 812 17.93 -23.41 4.93
CA PHE A 812 19.29 -23.35 4.35
C PHE A 812 19.90 -24.72 3.98
N GLY A 813 19.69 -25.73 4.82
CA GLY A 813 20.36 -27.02 4.72
C GLY A 813 19.57 -28.05 3.94
N MET A 814 18.25 -27.97 4.06
CA MET A 814 17.32 -28.46 3.05
C MET A 814 17.32 -27.57 1.78
N ASN A 815 18.17 -26.53 1.76
CA ASN A 815 18.55 -25.71 0.61
C ASN A 815 17.42 -24.99 -0.14
N THR A 816 16.33 -24.64 0.55
CA THR A 816 15.24 -23.79 0.06
C THR A 816 15.45 -22.30 0.38
N LEU A 817 16.21 -21.98 1.43
CA LEU A 817 16.41 -20.60 1.90
C LEU A 817 17.49 -19.84 1.13
N GLY A 818 18.68 -20.42 0.95
CA GLY A 818 19.80 -19.82 0.19
C GLY A 818 19.42 -19.34 -1.22
N PRO A 819 18.61 -20.10 -1.99
CA PRO A 819 18.08 -19.64 -3.28
C PRO A 819 17.07 -18.48 -3.19
N VAL A 820 16.14 -18.52 -2.23
CA VAL A 820 15.16 -17.43 -1.98
C VAL A 820 15.88 -16.16 -1.50
N LEU A 821 16.95 -16.33 -0.75
CA LEU A 821 17.93 -15.31 -0.38
C LEU A 821 18.71 -14.76 -1.58
N LYS A 822 19.18 -15.59 -2.51
CA LYS A 822 19.86 -15.09 -3.71
C LYS A 822 18.93 -14.19 -4.53
N LYS A 823 17.63 -14.51 -4.63
CA LYS A 823 16.63 -13.63 -5.26
C LYS A 823 16.48 -12.29 -4.53
N MET A 824 16.65 -12.26 -3.20
CA MET A 824 16.75 -11.02 -2.42
C MET A 824 18.02 -10.23 -2.80
N HIS A 825 19.20 -10.86 -2.84
CA HIS A 825 20.44 -10.20 -3.27
C HIS A 825 20.36 -9.65 -4.69
N ASP A 826 19.92 -10.45 -5.67
CA ASP A 826 19.90 -10.04 -7.07
C ASP A 826 18.90 -8.88 -7.33
N ALA A 827 17.90 -8.72 -6.45
CA ALA A 827 16.92 -7.63 -6.50
C ALA A 827 17.29 -6.40 -5.64
N ASP A 828 18.19 -6.58 -4.66
CA ASP A 828 18.74 -5.54 -3.77
C ASP A 828 20.11 -6.00 -3.18
N PRO A 829 21.22 -5.80 -3.93
CA PRO A 829 22.54 -6.34 -3.55
C PRO A 829 23.08 -5.70 -2.26
N GLN A 830 22.90 -4.39 -2.12
CA GLN A 830 23.41 -3.62 -0.98
C GLN A 830 22.68 -3.97 0.32
N ALA A 831 21.37 -4.28 0.28
CA ALA A 831 20.66 -4.74 1.47
C ALA A 831 21.05 -6.15 1.92
N PHE A 832 21.51 -7.00 0.99
CA PHE A 832 21.86 -8.39 1.28
C PHE A 832 23.32 -8.58 1.71
N GLU A 833 24.27 -7.96 1.02
CA GLU A 833 25.70 -8.02 1.39
C GLU A 833 25.94 -7.45 2.80
N ALA A 834 25.20 -6.41 3.18
CA ALA A 834 25.23 -5.81 4.51
C ALA A 834 24.68 -6.70 5.65
N ALA A 835 24.15 -7.89 5.35
CA ALA A 835 23.50 -8.76 6.35
C ALA A 835 24.47 -9.74 7.07
N PHE A 836 25.69 -9.97 6.57
CA PHE A 836 26.63 -10.98 7.09
C PHE A 836 27.80 -10.36 7.90
N ALA A 837 28.39 -11.11 8.84
CA ALA A 837 29.26 -10.57 9.91
C ALA A 837 30.74 -11.05 9.91
N PRO A 838 31.67 -10.45 10.71
CA PRO A 838 33.10 -10.79 10.73
C PRO A 838 33.44 -12.15 11.35
N GLY A 839 34.52 -12.82 10.89
CA GLY A 839 34.89 -14.19 11.29
C GLY A 839 33.95 -15.26 10.71
N THR A 840 32.68 -14.90 10.51
CA THR A 840 31.64 -15.56 9.73
C THR A 840 31.95 -15.65 8.23
N ASN A 841 33.22 -15.46 7.83
CA ASN A 841 33.77 -15.74 6.50
C ASN A 841 32.79 -15.39 5.35
N TYR A 842 32.28 -14.15 5.32
CA TYR A 842 31.27 -13.70 4.35
C TYR A 842 31.72 -13.96 2.91
N GLN A 843 32.95 -13.59 2.57
CA GLN A 843 33.48 -13.86 1.24
C GLN A 843 33.51 -15.36 0.92
N ALA A 844 33.66 -16.26 1.90
CA ALA A 844 33.52 -17.69 1.66
C ALA A 844 32.05 -18.12 1.47
N ILE A 845 31.08 -17.72 2.32
CA ILE A 845 29.66 -18.10 2.12
C ILE A 845 29.04 -17.42 0.90
N TRP A 846 29.39 -16.16 0.62
CA TRP A 846 28.89 -15.42 -0.52
C TRP A 846 29.56 -15.85 -1.81
N SER A 847 30.91 -15.90 -1.87
CA SER A 847 31.55 -16.55 -3.02
C SER A 847 30.99 -17.93 -3.21
N ALA A 848 30.75 -18.71 -2.16
CA ALA A 848 30.12 -20.01 -2.29
C ALA A 848 28.62 -19.99 -2.66
N ILE A 849 27.85 -18.92 -2.44
CA ILE A 849 26.46 -18.78 -2.94
C ILE A 849 26.44 -18.38 -4.43
N ILE A 850 27.33 -17.50 -4.89
CA ILE A 850 27.44 -17.13 -6.32
C ILE A 850 28.27 -18.13 -7.15
N SER A 851 29.32 -18.74 -6.59
CA SER A 851 30.09 -19.84 -7.19
C SER A 851 29.45 -21.20 -7.00
N GLY A 852 28.49 -21.32 -6.07
CA GLY A 852 27.89 -22.60 -5.72
C GLY A 852 28.86 -23.56 -5.03
N ASP A 853 29.85 -23.11 -4.26
CA ASP A 853 30.63 -24.03 -3.41
C ASP A 853 29.84 -24.42 -2.14
N PHE A 854 28.67 -25.04 -2.33
CA PHE A 854 27.70 -25.38 -1.29
C PHE A 854 28.24 -26.37 -0.24
N ALA A 855 29.24 -27.17 -0.57
CA ALA A 855 29.98 -27.93 0.42
C ALA A 855 30.72 -26.95 1.35
N ALA A 856 31.47 -25.99 0.81
CA ALA A 856 32.03 -24.90 1.61
C ALA A 856 30.94 -24.11 2.35
N GLN A 857 29.75 -23.86 1.80
CA GLN A 857 28.64 -23.17 2.50
C GLN A 857 28.06 -23.96 3.68
N LYS A 858 27.81 -25.27 3.54
CA LYS A 858 27.20 -26.07 4.60
C LYS A 858 28.26 -26.48 5.63
N ASN A 859 29.48 -26.77 5.19
CA ASN A 859 30.64 -26.90 6.07
C ASN A 859 30.89 -25.56 6.80
N TRP A 860 30.71 -24.42 6.13
CA TRP A 860 30.71 -23.09 6.74
C TRP A 860 29.56 -22.96 7.74
N ALA A 861 28.32 -23.32 7.41
CA ALA A 861 27.18 -23.14 8.31
C ALA A 861 27.37 -23.99 9.58
N ILE A 862 27.74 -25.27 9.41
CA ILE A 862 28.07 -26.20 10.48
C ILE A 862 29.31 -25.74 11.26
N ALA A 863 30.31 -25.11 10.63
CA ALA A 863 31.43 -24.50 11.35
C ALA A 863 31.00 -23.25 12.12
N GLN A 864 30.27 -22.33 11.49
CA GLN A 864 29.73 -21.12 12.11
C GLN A 864 28.90 -21.51 13.33
N GLN A 865 27.98 -22.46 13.19
CA GLN A 865 27.14 -22.99 14.28
C GLN A 865 27.88 -23.49 15.52
N ASN A 866 29.20 -23.73 15.43
CA ASN A 866 29.93 -24.52 16.41
C ASN A 866 31.23 -23.86 16.90
N SER A 867 32.09 -23.34 16.01
CA SER A 867 33.22 -22.50 16.41
C SER A 867 32.86 -21.01 16.55
N ASN A 868 31.66 -20.57 16.10
CA ASN A 868 31.35 -19.14 15.94
C ASN A 868 29.82 -18.79 15.94
N ARG A 869 29.01 -19.47 16.76
CA ARG A 869 27.54 -19.65 16.55
C ARG A 869 26.72 -18.36 16.46
N ASP A 870 26.94 -17.45 17.40
CA ASP A 870 26.03 -16.33 17.67
C ASP A 870 25.92 -15.33 16.51
N ASN A 871 26.90 -15.33 15.60
CA ASN A 871 26.98 -14.35 14.53
C ASN A 871 25.90 -14.51 13.45
N TRP A 872 25.36 -15.71 13.23
CA TRP A 872 24.66 -16.05 11.98
C TRP A 872 23.14 -15.81 11.99
N GLN A 873 22.43 -16.02 13.10
CA GLN A 873 20.95 -15.88 13.13
C GLN A 873 20.46 -14.47 12.80
N LYS A 874 21.19 -13.44 13.26
CA LYS A 874 20.81 -12.02 13.09
C LYS A 874 20.73 -11.60 11.61
N THR A 875 21.50 -12.25 10.73
CA THR A 875 21.48 -12.04 9.27
C THR A 875 20.10 -12.20 8.65
N PHE A 876 19.26 -13.10 9.19
CA PHE A 876 18.01 -13.49 8.52
C PHE A 876 16.81 -12.59 8.80
N LYS A 877 16.68 -12.12 10.04
CA LYS A 877 15.49 -11.39 10.48
C LYS A 877 15.26 -10.09 9.71
N VAL A 878 16.35 -9.50 9.18
CA VAL A 878 16.35 -8.27 8.37
C VAL A 878 15.86 -8.50 6.93
N ILE A 879 15.95 -9.71 6.40
CA ILE A 879 15.64 -9.99 5.00
C ILE A 879 14.12 -10.06 4.74
N GLY A 880 13.33 -10.47 5.73
CA GLY A 880 11.91 -10.82 5.58
C GLY A 880 10.95 -9.66 5.26
N SER A 881 11.33 -8.43 5.59
CA SER A 881 10.43 -7.27 5.58
C SER A 881 10.37 -6.53 4.23
N ASN A 882 11.29 -6.80 3.31
CA ASN A 882 11.43 -6.11 2.01
C ASN A 882 10.20 -6.35 1.09
N GLU A 883 9.77 -5.36 0.29
CA GLU A 883 8.61 -5.47 -0.62
C GLU A 883 8.83 -6.45 -1.77
N LYS A 884 9.95 -6.35 -2.49
CA LYS A 884 10.32 -7.30 -3.54
C LYS A 884 10.42 -8.71 -2.95
N PHE A 885 10.87 -8.81 -1.70
CA PHE A 885 10.87 -10.08 -0.96
C PHE A 885 9.45 -10.54 -0.64
N GLN A 886 8.52 -9.69 -0.22
CA GLN A 886 7.13 -10.11 0.03
C GLN A 886 6.41 -10.59 -1.25
N GLU A 887 6.65 -9.98 -2.42
CA GLU A 887 6.17 -10.56 -3.68
C GLU A 887 6.81 -11.93 -4.00
N ILE A 888 8.11 -12.09 -3.73
CA ILE A 888 8.77 -13.40 -3.76
C ILE A 888 8.08 -14.35 -2.78
N GLN A 889 7.70 -13.89 -1.59
CA GLN A 889 7.05 -14.72 -0.59
C GLN A 889 5.62 -15.12 -0.96
N ILE A 890 4.77 -14.26 -1.57
CA ILE A 890 3.45 -14.71 -2.08
C ILE A 890 3.66 -15.83 -3.11
N LYS A 891 4.63 -15.66 -4.02
CA LYS A 891 5.01 -16.67 -5.02
C LYS A 891 5.53 -17.97 -4.40
N GLU A 892 6.22 -17.90 -3.27
CA GLU A 892 6.78 -19.07 -2.56
C GLU A 892 5.81 -19.68 -1.53
N ALA A 893 4.70 -19.01 -1.20
CA ALA A 893 3.90 -19.32 -0.02
C ALA A 893 2.38 -19.25 -0.21
N ALA A 894 1.91 -18.98 -1.43
CA ALA A 894 0.72 -19.63 -1.95
C ALA A 894 0.95 -21.16 -1.92
N LYS A 895 0.84 -21.78 -0.75
CA LYS A 895 1.41 -23.13 -0.49
C LYS A 895 0.55 -24.23 -1.08
N TYR A 896 -0.76 -24.12 -0.84
CA TYR A 896 -1.75 -24.90 -1.55
C TYR A 896 -1.74 -24.63 -3.05
N HIS A 897 -0.93 -23.73 -3.59
CA HIS A 897 -0.78 -23.64 -5.04
C HIS A 897 -0.24 -24.94 -5.66
N GLN A 898 0.74 -25.58 -5.02
CA GLN A 898 1.24 -26.87 -5.50
C GLN A 898 0.31 -28.04 -5.13
N ASP A 899 -0.43 -27.94 -4.02
CA ASP A 899 -1.45 -28.94 -3.66
C ASP A 899 -2.68 -28.86 -4.58
N ILE A 900 -3.04 -27.64 -5.01
CA ILE A 900 -3.98 -27.37 -6.12
C ILE A 900 -3.38 -27.88 -7.42
N LEU A 901 -2.10 -27.63 -7.73
CA LEU A 901 -1.46 -28.19 -8.94
C LEU A 901 -1.37 -29.72 -8.89
N SER A 902 -1.38 -30.34 -7.72
CA SER A 902 -1.41 -31.79 -7.50
C SER A 902 -2.83 -32.35 -7.59
N CYS A 903 -3.84 -31.63 -7.07
CA CYS A 903 -5.24 -31.92 -7.34
C CYS A 903 -5.54 -31.79 -8.84
N LEU A 904 -5.08 -30.72 -9.47
CA LEU A 904 -5.10 -30.51 -10.91
C LEU A 904 -4.30 -31.61 -11.62
N LYS A 905 -3.16 -32.09 -11.09
CA LYS A 905 -2.38 -33.18 -11.70
C LYS A 905 -3.12 -34.51 -11.64
N LEU A 906 -3.69 -34.87 -10.50
CA LEU A 906 -4.53 -36.06 -10.36
C LEU A 906 -5.74 -36.00 -11.30
N LEU A 907 -6.37 -34.83 -11.43
CA LEU A 907 -7.47 -34.61 -12.37
C LEU A 907 -6.96 -34.59 -13.84
N ARG A 908 -5.74 -34.09 -14.12
CA ARG A 908 -5.03 -34.17 -15.43
C ARG A 908 -4.63 -35.59 -15.78
N GLU A 909 -4.33 -36.46 -14.82
CA GLU A 909 -3.94 -37.85 -15.08
C GLU A 909 -5.17 -38.73 -15.29
N LEU A 910 -6.21 -38.50 -14.49
CA LEU A 910 -7.51 -39.14 -14.65
C LEU A 910 -8.23 -38.67 -15.92
N ARG A 911 -8.07 -37.39 -16.34
CA ARG A 911 -8.58 -36.80 -17.59
C ARG A 911 -7.70 -35.66 -18.14
N PRO A 912 -6.65 -35.96 -18.94
CA PRO A 912 -5.70 -34.96 -19.46
C PRO A 912 -6.29 -34.03 -20.52
N ASP A 913 -7.31 -34.51 -21.24
CA ASP A 913 -8.01 -33.76 -22.27
C ASP A 913 -8.78 -32.55 -21.72
N LEU A 914 -9.15 -32.57 -20.45
CA LEU A 914 -10.05 -31.59 -19.82
C LEU A 914 -9.35 -30.52 -18.97
N MET A 915 -8.06 -30.69 -18.69
CA MET A 915 -7.33 -29.87 -17.70
C MET A 915 -6.13 -29.11 -18.29
N LYS A 916 -6.20 -28.72 -19.58
CA LYS A 916 -5.10 -28.03 -20.27
C LYS A 916 -4.82 -26.61 -19.77
N SER A 917 -5.83 -25.88 -19.30
CA SER A 917 -5.70 -24.55 -18.67
C SER A 917 -6.66 -24.43 -17.48
N VAL A 918 -6.34 -23.58 -16.50
CA VAL A 918 -7.07 -23.49 -15.23
C VAL A 918 -7.90 -22.21 -15.11
N GLN A 919 -9.21 -22.41 -15.00
CA GLN A 919 -10.19 -21.35 -14.76
C GLN A 919 -10.08 -20.81 -13.32
N LEU A 920 -10.28 -19.51 -13.10
CA LEU A 920 -10.22 -18.90 -11.75
C LEU A 920 -11.18 -19.60 -10.76
N VAL A 921 -12.35 -20.05 -11.22
CA VAL A 921 -13.30 -20.82 -10.39
C VAL A 921 -12.76 -22.20 -9.99
N THR A 922 -12.11 -22.93 -10.90
CA THR A 922 -11.46 -24.21 -10.61
C THR A 922 -10.33 -24.02 -9.59
N TYR A 923 -9.55 -22.96 -9.78
CA TYR A 923 -8.44 -22.60 -8.89
C TYR A 923 -8.93 -22.31 -7.45
N CYS A 924 -9.94 -21.44 -7.30
CA CYS A 924 -10.50 -21.09 -5.99
C CYS A 924 -11.24 -22.26 -5.30
N ALA A 925 -11.94 -23.11 -6.05
CA ALA A 925 -12.64 -24.28 -5.50
C ALA A 925 -11.67 -25.35 -4.99
N LEU A 926 -10.56 -25.57 -5.70
CA LEU A 926 -9.48 -26.43 -5.22
C LEU A 926 -8.74 -25.79 -4.05
N TYR A 927 -8.58 -24.47 -4.00
CA TYR A 927 -7.99 -23.77 -2.85
C TYR A 927 -8.80 -24.03 -1.56
N ASP A 928 -10.13 -23.91 -1.60
CA ASP A 928 -10.98 -24.23 -0.43
C ASP A 928 -10.95 -25.71 -0.06
N LEU A 929 -10.88 -26.61 -1.05
CA LEU A 929 -10.67 -28.03 -0.78
C LEU A 929 -9.34 -28.29 -0.08
N CYS A 930 -8.26 -27.67 -0.54
CA CYS A 930 -6.93 -27.90 -0.01
C CYS A 930 -6.75 -27.30 1.39
N VAL A 931 -7.37 -26.15 1.68
CA VAL A 931 -7.38 -25.58 3.03
C VAL A 931 -8.20 -26.43 4.01
N GLN A 932 -9.42 -26.86 3.67
CA GLN A 932 -10.22 -27.69 4.61
C GLN A 932 -9.76 -29.15 4.68
N GLN A 933 -9.20 -29.71 3.61
CA GLN A 933 -9.02 -31.15 3.44
C GLN A 933 -7.70 -31.57 2.76
N HIS A 934 -6.69 -30.69 2.70
CA HIS A 934 -5.36 -30.88 2.08
C HIS A 934 -5.35 -31.14 0.57
N ASP A 935 -5.96 -32.22 0.12
CA ASP A 935 -6.01 -32.63 -1.28
C ASP A 935 -7.12 -33.70 -1.48
N LEU A 936 -7.17 -34.27 -2.69
CA LEU A 936 -8.14 -35.27 -3.11
C LEU A 936 -7.77 -36.73 -2.71
N SER A 937 -6.56 -36.99 -2.20
CA SER A 937 -5.98 -38.33 -2.04
C SER A 937 -6.76 -39.26 -1.13
N LYS A 938 -7.32 -38.77 -0.02
CA LYS A 938 -8.18 -39.58 0.89
C LYS A 938 -9.51 -40.01 0.26
N ALA A 939 -9.77 -39.62 -0.99
CA ALA A 939 -10.83 -40.16 -1.84
C ALA A 939 -10.31 -40.59 -3.22
N SER A 940 -8.99 -40.67 -3.48
CA SER A 940 -8.47 -40.81 -4.86
C SER A 940 -8.82 -42.14 -5.52
N HIS A 941 -8.87 -43.26 -4.80
CA HIS A 941 -9.34 -44.53 -5.38
C HIS A 941 -10.82 -44.46 -5.71
N GLN A 942 -11.64 -43.87 -4.84
CA GLN A 942 -13.08 -43.66 -5.08
C GLN A 942 -13.32 -42.68 -6.24
N ILE A 943 -12.50 -41.62 -6.36
CA ILE A 943 -12.52 -40.66 -7.47
C ILE A 943 -12.05 -41.35 -8.76
N ALA A 944 -10.98 -42.14 -8.74
CA ALA A 944 -10.46 -42.85 -9.91
C ALA A 944 -11.40 -43.96 -10.40
N GLU A 945 -12.01 -44.71 -9.49
CA GLU A 945 -13.00 -45.75 -9.80
C GLU A 945 -14.31 -45.14 -10.31
N ARG A 946 -14.77 -44.03 -9.72
CA ARG A 946 -15.85 -43.21 -10.31
C ARG A 946 -15.46 -42.65 -11.67
N VAL A 947 -14.26 -42.11 -11.87
CA VAL A 947 -13.82 -41.56 -13.17
C VAL A 947 -13.68 -42.66 -14.25
N ALA A 948 -13.16 -43.85 -13.90
CA ALA A 948 -13.04 -44.98 -14.82
C ALA A 948 -14.40 -45.56 -15.23
N THR A 949 -15.40 -45.51 -14.33
CA THR A 949 -16.76 -46.03 -14.55
C THR A 949 -17.68 -44.99 -15.21
N GLU A 950 -17.64 -43.73 -14.76
CA GLU A 950 -18.52 -42.62 -15.20
C GLU A 950 -17.95 -41.84 -16.40
N LYS A 951 -16.62 -41.80 -16.58
CA LYS A 951 -15.90 -41.20 -17.72
C LYS A 951 -16.29 -39.73 -18.03
N PRO A 952 -16.14 -38.80 -17.05
CA PRO A 952 -16.63 -37.40 -17.12
C PRO A 952 -16.04 -36.57 -18.27
N ALA A 953 -16.81 -35.68 -18.90
CA ALA A 953 -16.44 -35.08 -20.19
C ALA A 953 -16.03 -33.58 -20.16
N THR A 954 -16.10 -32.89 -19.02
CA THR A 954 -15.68 -31.49 -18.88
C THR A 954 -14.91 -31.20 -17.58
N GLN A 955 -14.10 -30.13 -17.55
CA GLN A 955 -13.27 -29.77 -16.39
C GLN A 955 -14.09 -29.60 -15.10
N ILE A 956 -15.26 -28.97 -15.20
CA ILE A 956 -16.15 -28.73 -14.07
C ILE A 956 -16.90 -30.00 -13.63
N GLU A 957 -17.28 -30.91 -14.53
CA GLU A 957 -17.86 -32.22 -14.14
C GLU A 957 -16.84 -33.07 -13.37
N LEU A 958 -15.59 -33.08 -13.85
CA LEU A 958 -14.47 -33.76 -13.22
C LEU A 958 -14.16 -33.17 -11.82
N LEU A 959 -14.12 -31.84 -11.71
CA LEU A 959 -13.94 -31.14 -10.43
C LEU A 959 -15.08 -31.43 -9.44
N LYS A 960 -16.33 -31.51 -9.91
CA LYS A 960 -17.50 -31.85 -9.07
C LYS A 960 -17.38 -33.25 -8.46
N ILE A 961 -17.00 -34.26 -9.24
CA ILE A 961 -16.76 -35.63 -8.73
C ILE A 961 -15.71 -35.59 -7.61
N ALA A 962 -14.63 -34.86 -7.83
CA ALA A 962 -13.50 -34.75 -6.92
C ALA A 962 -13.85 -34.08 -5.58
N VAL A 963 -14.45 -32.88 -5.61
CA VAL A 963 -14.79 -32.15 -4.37
C VAL A 963 -15.90 -32.85 -3.56
N GLN A 964 -16.83 -33.56 -4.22
CA GLN A 964 -17.92 -34.27 -3.57
C GLN A 964 -17.46 -35.55 -2.84
N GLU A 965 -16.66 -36.42 -3.48
CA GLU A 965 -16.16 -37.61 -2.79
C GLU A 965 -15.23 -37.25 -1.63
N ARG A 966 -14.40 -36.21 -1.79
CA ARG A 966 -13.56 -35.74 -0.69
C ARG A 966 -14.39 -35.18 0.47
N ALA A 967 -15.47 -34.44 0.22
CA ALA A 967 -16.35 -33.92 1.27
C ALA A 967 -17.02 -35.02 2.12
N LYS A 968 -17.43 -36.16 1.52
CA LYS A 968 -18.03 -37.29 2.27
C LYS A 968 -17.14 -37.88 3.36
N THR A 969 -15.82 -37.74 3.23
CA THR A 969 -14.84 -38.24 4.21
C THR A 969 -14.64 -37.29 5.41
N ALA A 970 -15.43 -36.22 5.52
CA ALA A 970 -15.48 -35.33 6.68
C ALA A 970 -16.41 -35.86 7.79
N ASN A 971 -16.37 -35.22 8.96
CA ASN A 971 -17.29 -35.53 10.08
C ASN A 971 -18.76 -35.38 9.64
N PRO A 972 -19.68 -36.30 9.99
CA PRO A 972 -21.05 -36.33 9.45
C PRO A 972 -21.81 -35.00 9.43
N LYS A 973 -21.71 -34.18 10.49
CA LYS A 973 -22.38 -32.86 10.55
C LYS A 973 -21.79 -31.81 9.60
N TRP A 974 -20.55 -32.01 9.14
CA TRP A 974 -19.81 -31.11 8.25
C TRP A 974 -19.73 -31.62 6.80
N ILE A 975 -20.25 -32.81 6.48
CA ILE A 975 -20.29 -33.30 5.08
C ILE A 975 -21.11 -32.36 4.21
N PHE A 976 -22.22 -31.82 4.73
CA PHE A 976 -23.02 -30.82 4.04
C PHE A 976 -22.27 -29.49 3.88
N ASP A 977 -21.54 -29.02 4.90
CA ASP A 977 -20.72 -27.81 4.83
C ASP A 977 -19.67 -27.89 3.70
N ALA A 978 -18.77 -28.89 3.77
CA ALA A 978 -17.70 -29.08 2.80
C ALA A 978 -18.23 -29.26 1.36
N THR A 979 -19.39 -29.92 1.19
CA THR A 979 -20.04 -30.08 -0.11
C THR A 979 -20.66 -28.78 -0.60
N SER A 980 -21.44 -28.10 0.24
CA SER A 980 -22.18 -26.88 -0.14
C SER A 980 -21.24 -25.72 -0.44
N ARG A 981 -20.13 -25.57 0.30
CA ARG A 981 -19.09 -24.55 0.05
C ARG A 981 -18.57 -24.62 -1.38
N ARG A 982 -18.03 -25.78 -1.76
CA ARG A 982 -17.26 -25.95 -3.00
C ARG A 982 -18.17 -26.13 -4.21
N MET A 983 -19.31 -26.80 -4.04
CA MET A 983 -20.35 -26.77 -5.07
C MET A 983 -20.86 -25.34 -5.28
N GLY A 984 -21.01 -24.54 -4.21
CA GLY A 984 -21.32 -23.12 -4.28
C GLY A 984 -20.33 -22.32 -5.12
N ILE A 985 -19.01 -22.50 -4.88
CA ILE A 985 -17.94 -21.88 -5.70
C ILE A 985 -18.14 -22.23 -7.17
N ILE A 986 -18.32 -23.52 -7.47
CA ILE A 986 -18.35 -24.06 -8.84
C ILE A 986 -19.52 -23.55 -9.68
N GLN A 987 -20.71 -23.35 -9.10
CA GLN A 987 -21.86 -22.76 -9.80
C GLN A 987 -22.07 -21.25 -9.51
N GLN A 988 -21.17 -20.63 -8.73
CA GLN A 988 -21.17 -19.21 -8.34
C GLN A 988 -22.47 -18.75 -7.65
N LYS A 989 -23.19 -19.68 -7.03
CA LYS A 989 -24.44 -19.46 -6.28
C LYS A 989 -24.71 -20.65 -5.37
N PRO A 990 -25.53 -20.50 -4.32
CA PRO A 990 -25.68 -21.54 -3.29
C PRO A 990 -26.27 -22.85 -3.83
N TYR A 991 -25.80 -23.99 -3.31
CA TYR A 991 -26.16 -25.33 -3.79
C TYR A 991 -27.08 -26.07 -2.79
N PRO A 992 -28.34 -26.41 -3.15
CA PRO A 992 -29.31 -27.02 -2.23
C PRO A 992 -29.24 -28.55 -2.17
N HIS A 993 -29.73 -29.12 -1.07
CA HIS A 993 -29.85 -30.56 -0.82
C HIS A 993 -31.21 -30.90 -0.16
N PRO A 994 -31.76 -32.12 -0.31
CA PRO A 994 -33.04 -32.50 0.31
C PRO A 994 -33.01 -32.48 1.85
N PRO A 995 -34.15 -32.22 2.51
CA PRO A 995 -34.22 -32.12 3.96
C PRO A 995 -34.04 -33.47 4.66
N VAL A 996 -33.05 -33.54 5.56
CA VAL A 996 -33.04 -34.51 6.65
C VAL A 996 -34.13 -34.11 7.65
N LYS A 997 -34.87 -35.10 8.14
CA LYS A 997 -36.21 -34.94 8.73
C LYS A 997 -36.20 -34.14 10.05
N GLY A 998 -36.35 -32.81 9.97
CA GLY A 998 -36.47 -31.91 11.12
C GLY A 998 -35.81 -30.54 10.95
N GLU A 999 -34.79 -30.44 10.10
CA GLU A 999 -34.15 -29.16 9.76
C GLU A 999 -34.66 -28.60 8.42
N LYS A 1000 -34.54 -27.28 8.24
CA LYS A 1000 -34.59 -26.65 6.91
C LYS A 1000 -33.15 -26.51 6.40
N PRO A 1001 -32.68 -27.28 5.40
CA PRO A 1001 -31.37 -27.04 4.82
C PRO A 1001 -31.39 -25.71 4.07
N MET A 1002 -30.69 -24.72 4.63
CA MET A 1002 -30.31 -23.52 3.90
C MET A 1002 -28.95 -23.78 3.23
N PRO A 1003 -28.82 -23.57 1.91
CA PRO A 1003 -27.53 -23.64 1.23
C PRO A 1003 -26.46 -22.75 1.89
N ARG A 1004 -25.20 -23.20 1.98
CA ARG A 1004 -24.08 -22.30 2.32
C ARG A 1004 -23.85 -21.34 1.16
N ASP A 1005 -24.03 -20.07 1.43
CA ASP A 1005 -23.63 -18.96 0.57
C ASP A 1005 -22.18 -18.54 0.87
N ASN A 1006 -21.53 -17.84 -0.06
CA ASN A 1006 -20.25 -17.17 0.16
C ASN A 1006 -20.26 -15.82 -0.56
N ILE A 1007 -20.04 -14.76 0.21
CA ILE A 1007 -20.06 -13.38 -0.27
C ILE A 1007 -19.06 -13.13 -1.42
N ASN A 1008 -17.99 -13.93 -1.47
CA ASN A 1008 -16.89 -13.80 -2.40
C ASN A 1008 -17.08 -14.59 -3.71
N PHE A 1009 -18.19 -15.32 -3.92
CA PHE A 1009 -18.52 -15.90 -5.24
C PHE A 1009 -18.58 -14.83 -6.34
N LYS A 1010 -18.95 -13.59 -6.00
CA LYS A 1010 -18.95 -12.45 -6.92
C LYS A 1010 -17.57 -12.11 -7.51
N LEU A 1011 -16.47 -12.43 -6.82
CA LEU A 1011 -15.10 -12.21 -7.33
C LEU A 1011 -14.81 -13.00 -8.61
N LEU A 1012 -15.60 -14.05 -8.87
CA LEU A 1012 -15.54 -14.87 -10.07
C LEU A 1012 -16.48 -14.36 -11.18
N SER A 1013 -17.49 -13.54 -10.89
CA SER A 1013 -18.58 -13.31 -11.84
C SER A 1013 -18.15 -12.52 -13.09
N GLY A 1014 -18.30 -13.10 -14.28
CA GLY A 1014 -17.82 -12.53 -15.56
C GLY A 1014 -16.33 -12.74 -15.83
N LYS A 1015 -15.62 -13.40 -14.91
CA LYS A 1015 -14.18 -13.74 -15.02
C LYS A 1015 -13.82 -15.08 -14.36
N ALA A 1016 -14.81 -15.97 -14.22
CA ALA A 1016 -14.69 -17.27 -13.55
C ALA A 1016 -14.02 -18.27 -14.48
N ASP A 1017 -14.49 -18.22 -15.72
CA ASP A 1017 -14.09 -18.88 -16.95
C ASP A 1017 -12.94 -18.13 -17.67
N LYS A 1018 -12.64 -16.87 -17.29
CA LYS A 1018 -11.33 -16.27 -17.58
C LYS A 1018 -10.24 -17.08 -16.87
N ASN A 1019 -9.12 -17.27 -17.57
CA ASN A 1019 -8.01 -18.05 -17.05
C ASN A 1019 -7.17 -17.24 -16.05
N VAL A 1020 -6.61 -17.94 -15.06
CA VAL A 1020 -5.50 -17.41 -14.26
C VAL A 1020 -4.26 -17.32 -15.14
N CYS A 1021 -3.49 -16.23 -15.05
CA CYS A 1021 -2.26 -16.12 -15.83
C CYS A 1021 -1.29 -17.27 -15.46
N GLY A 1022 -1.01 -18.19 -16.39
CA GLY A 1022 0.10 -19.15 -16.29
C GLY A 1022 -0.18 -20.55 -15.72
N LEU A 1023 -1.44 -21.06 -15.69
CA LEU A 1023 -1.80 -22.37 -15.09
C LEU A 1023 -2.60 -23.36 -15.95
#